data_AF-A0A2P6TWJ0-F1
#
_entry.id   AF-A0A2P6TWJ0-F1
#
_cell.length_a   1.000
_cell.length_b   1.000
_cell.length_c   1.000
_cell.angle_alpha   90.00
_cell.angle_beta   90.00
_cell.angle_gamma   90.00
#
_symmetry.space_group_name_H-M   'P 1'
#
loop_
_entity.id
_entity.type
_entity.pdbx_description
1 polymer ?
#
loop_
_entity_poly.entity_id
_entity_poly.type
_entity_poly.pdbx_seq_one_letter_code
_entity_poly.pdbx_strand_id
1 'polypeptide(L)'
;MRAVLAAQSFAGNQLVRGAAGRRLEQVLSSSGSDGSLFLLVSDRRVCVADGPGGGGSAARTQVRWLDRAGLAAMDIAYSGQGDQLSIGGSQEAPVYLLGEDRQAQALRLAVDVTAAPQGWAEQRGVRLQDLRLLMALLPPDELSVAGHAMALSQWHLAHQFCGRCGAPTVPAEAGARRQCTAHDSHRQYPRTDPVVIMLVESPDGRSALLGRSKAMRPGMLTALSGFVDQGEAIEEAVRRETREEAGVQLAAVDIVGSQPWPVGRGGSCELMIGCIAKAAGSELTVDLEEMSEVRWASREDVAQAVRESESPDSPYLKPLSSSSPVTSTLGFFVPPPFAIAHHLMRTWVQHGGPWFSSSGEVLPALHQAAAAPAATSRRRLRRRACRLLPPAMAPLWPANTYAAYRPGYPAHVLECIYEFAALPQRELALDVACGTGQVAVSLAETFQQVVAQDSSASQIAAAQQRPNIRYEQAPAEASGMAECSVDLITAAQCMHWFDAPRFYAECRRVLKPTGALAVFSYIPLEIHFPGNQAASEVLQKCLLDSNPFFDPRRQRFVLHLFEGQEPTAEDFGVIESCAIDMPRERSVEQIVGWCQSMSGWAGYEAAHPGAAERLAADLQAALGVDAGTPVPMVWPLTMLLAKQPRPLP
;
A
#
# COMPACT_ATOMS: atom_id res chain seq x y z
N MET A 1 10.51 29.13 -18.89
CA MET A 1 9.37 28.57 -18.13
C MET A 1 9.88 28.19 -16.75
N ARG A 2 9.35 28.80 -15.69
CA ARG A 2 9.69 28.42 -14.31
C ARG A 2 9.02 27.07 -14.01
N ALA A 3 9.69 25.96 -14.33
CA ALA A 3 9.37 24.71 -13.67
C ALA A 3 9.96 24.82 -12.26
N VAL A 4 9.13 25.23 -11.32
CA VAL A 4 9.53 25.52 -9.93
C VAL A 4 9.73 24.21 -9.15
N LEU A 5 9.04 23.14 -9.54
CA LEU A 5 9.15 21.82 -8.93
C LEU A 5 10.14 20.94 -9.69
N ALA A 6 10.97 20.19 -8.94
CA ALA A 6 11.88 19.20 -9.50
C ALA A 6 11.11 18.03 -10.16
N ALA A 7 11.84 17.13 -10.84
CA ALA A 7 11.25 15.91 -11.38
C ALA A 7 10.60 15.08 -10.26
N GLN A 8 9.31 14.76 -10.45
CA GLN A 8 8.47 14.05 -9.49
C GLN A 8 8.17 12.65 -10.04
N SER A 9 7.67 11.74 -9.19
CA SER A 9 7.17 10.46 -9.71
C SER A 9 6.06 10.69 -10.74
N PHE A 10 5.99 9.80 -11.74
CA PHE A 10 5.04 9.81 -12.85
C PHE A 10 5.12 11.01 -13.82
N ALA A 11 5.99 11.99 -13.59
CA ALA A 11 6.25 13.10 -14.50
C ALA A 11 7.47 12.83 -15.40
N GLY A 12 7.59 13.58 -16.51
CA GLY A 12 8.77 13.50 -17.38
C GLY A 12 8.78 12.35 -18.39
N ASN A 13 7.60 11.88 -18.81
CA ASN A 13 7.49 10.85 -19.84
C ASN A 13 8.16 11.28 -21.16
N GLN A 14 9.15 10.49 -21.58
CA GLN A 14 9.98 10.79 -22.76
C GLN A 14 9.35 10.33 -24.08
N LEU A 15 8.24 9.57 -24.02
CA LEU A 15 7.56 9.07 -25.19
C LEU A 15 6.71 10.15 -25.86
N VAL A 16 6.70 10.15 -27.18
CA VAL A 16 5.78 10.98 -27.97
C VAL A 16 4.45 10.25 -28.06
N ARG A 17 3.40 10.76 -27.40
CA ARG A 17 2.13 10.03 -27.24
C ARG A 17 1.37 9.72 -28.54
N GLY A 18 1.69 10.38 -29.64
CA GLY A 18 1.12 10.08 -30.95
C GLY A 18 1.83 8.92 -31.64
N ALA A 19 1.08 8.05 -32.32
CA ALA A 19 1.66 7.18 -33.34
C ALA A 19 1.93 8.04 -34.57
N ALA A 20 3.18 8.18 -35.02
CA ALA A 20 3.58 8.95 -36.19
C ALA A 20 3.00 8.39 -37.52
N GLY A 21 1.68 8.40 -37.67
CA GLY A 21 0.95 7.87 -38.84
C GLY A 21 0.87 6.35 -38.93
N ARG A 22 1.39 5.60 -37.95
CA ARG A 22 1.37 4.12 -37.94
C ARG A 22 0.02 3.61 -37.44
N ARG A 23 -0.61 2.70 -38.18
CA ARG A 23 -1.79 1.96 -37.68
C ARG A 23 -1.33 0.85 -36.74
N LEU A 24 -1.93 0.76 -35.55
CA LEU A 24 -1.53 -0.24 -34.56
C LEU A 24 -1.74 -1.66 -35.11
N GLU A 25 -2.81 -1.93 -35.84
CA GLU A 25 -3.01 -3.18 -36.59
C GLU A 25 -1.76 -3.59 -37.41
N GLN A 26 -1.19 -2.68 -38.20
CA GLN A 26 0.01 -2.97 -39.02
C GLN A 26 1.24 -3.27 -38.16
N VAL A 27 1.33 -2.60 -37.01
CA VAL A 27 2.36 -2.86 -36.02
C VAL A 27 2.12 -4.24 -35.41
N LEU A 28 0.91 -4.60 -34.97
CA LEU A 28 0.65 -5.87 -34.32
C LEU A 28 0.78 -7.06 -35.30
N SER A 29 0.37 -6.89 -36.56
CA SER A 29 0.36 -7.94 -37.59
C SER A 29 1.72 -8.16 -38.28
N SER A 30 2.72 -7.28 -38.07
CA SER A 30 4.02 -7.40 -38.74
C SER A 30 4.82 -8.61 -38.21
N SER A 31 5.36 -9.42 -39.12
CA SER A 31 6.16 -10.61 -38.81
C SER A 31 7.64 -10.32 -38.51
N GLY A 32 8.08 -9.06 -38.55
CA GLY A 32 9.45 -8.60 -38.24
C GLY A 32 9.56 -7.79 -36.95
N SER A 33 10.79 -7.58 -36.46
CA SER A 33 11.06 -6.65 -35.35
C SER A 33 11.13 -5.23 -35.89
N ASP A 34 10.12 -4.40 -35.61
CA ASP A 34 10.10 -2.96 -35.86
C ASP A 34 10.69 -2.16 -34.69
N GLY A 35 11.36 -2.86 -33.76
CA GLY A 35 11.91 -2.28 -32.52
C GLY A 35 10.86 -1.93 -31.46
N SER A 36 9.58 -2.20 -31.72
CA SER A 36 8.49 -1.91 -30.80
C SER A 36 8.52 -2.86 -29.60
N LEU A 37 8.23 -2.30 -28.41
CA LEU A 37 8.29 -3.03 -27.15
C LEU A 37 6.97 -2.95 -26.40
N PHE A 38 6.71 -3.99 -25.63
CA PHE A 38 5.44 -4.27 -24.96
C PHE A 38 5.65 -4.39 -23.46
N LEU A 39 4.89 -3.62 -22.69
CA LEU A 39 4.85 -3.68 -21.23
C LEU A 39 3.59 -4.41 -20.79
N LEU A 40 3.72 -5.52 -20.07
CA LEU A 40 2.55 -6.19 -19.52
C LEU A 40 2.04 -5.44 -18.28
N VAL A 41 0.73 -5.25 -18.21
CA VAL A 41 0.01 -4.73 -17.04
C VAL A 41 -1.12 -5.66 -16.67
N SER A 42 -1.47 -5.74 -15.39
CA SER A 42 -2.54 -6.61 -14.90
C SER A 42 -3.13 -6.01 -13.62
N ASP A 43 -4.39 -5.61 -13.68
CA ASP A 43 -5.06 -4.85 -12.63
C ASP A 43 -4.14 -3.68 -12.21
N ARG A 44 -3.71 -3.58 -10.96
CA ARG A 44 -2.82 -2.50 -10.48
C ARG A 44 -1.32 -2.75 -10.59
N ARG A 45 -0.93 -3.81 -11.31
CA ARG A 45 0.45 -4.30 -11.35
C ARG A 45 1.10 -4.10 -12.71
N VAL A 46 2.40 -3.82 -12.67
CA VAL A 46 3.25 -3.60 -13.86
C VAL A 46 4.32 -4.68 -13.92
N CYS A 47 4.62 -5.15 -15.12
CA CYS A 47 5.65 -6.16 -15.30
C CYS A 47 7.04 -5.56 -15.09
N VAL A 48 7.79 -6.21 -14.20
CA VAL A 48 9.12 -5.80 -13.80
C VAL A 48 10.12 -6.94 -13.90
N ALA A 49 11.38 -6.58 -14.06
CA ALA A 49 12.51 -7.49 -14.03
C ALA A 49 13.56 -6.93 -13.08
N ASP A 50 14.47 -7.80 -12.65
CA ASP A 50 15.67 -7.34 -12.01
C ASP A 50 16.60 -6.80 -13.09
N GLY A 51 16.81 -5.48 -13.06
CA GLY A 51 17.71 -4.77 -13.94
C GLY A 51 19.17 -5.07 -13.59
N PRO A 52 20.10 -4.81 -14.53
CA PRO A 52 21.51 -5.04 -14.30
C PRO A 52 22.05 -4.11 -13.22
N GLY A 53 22.37 -4.65 -12.04
CA GLY A 53 23.03 -3.93 -10.94
C GLY A 53 24.43 -3.43 -11.35
N GLY A 54 24.73 -2.16 -11.08
CA GLY A 54 26.06 -1.59 -11.28
C GLY A 54 26.96 -1.86 -10.08
N GLY A 55 28.05 -2.61 -10.26
CA GLY A 55 29.26 -2.58 -9.40
C GLY A 55 29.03 -2.64 -7.89
N GLY A 56 28.52 -3.75 -7.38
CA GLY A 56 28.36 -4.00 -5.93
C GLY A 56 27.03 -3.55 -5.33
N SER A 57 26.15 -2.90 -6.09
CA SER A 57 24.78 -2.58 -5.67
C SER A 57 23.80 -3.71 -6.00
N ALA A 58 22.78 -3.89 -5.15
CA ALA A 58 21.68 -4.84 -5.34
C ALA A 58 21.00 -4.67 -6.71
N ALA A 59 20.39 -5.74 -7.23
CA ALA A 59 19.68 -5.68 -8.49
C ALA A 59 18.55 -4.64 -8.40
N ARG A 60 18.61 -3.63 -9.26
CA ARG A 60 17.60 -2.58 -9.28
C ARG A 60 16.38 -3.11 -10.02
N THR A 61 15.20 -3.00 -9.41
CA THR A 61 13.95 -3.28 -10.13
C THR A 61 13.84 -2.31 -11.32
N GLN A 62 13.46 -2.82 -12.49
CA GLN A 62 13.18 -2.04 -13.68
C GLN A 62 11.91 -2.56 -14.36
N VAL A 63 11.26 -1.73 -15.15
CA VAL A 63 10.17 -2.11 -16.05
C VAL A 63 10.66 -3.16 -17.04
N ARG A 64 9.93 -4.27 -17.16
CA ARG A 64 10.26 -5.33 -18.10
C ARG A 64 9.51 -5.12 -19.42
N TRP A 65 10.26 -4.70 -20.42
CA TRP A 65 9.82 -4.66 -21.79
C TRP A 65 9.98 -6.02 -22.47
N LEU A 66 9.00 -6.40 -23.27
CA LEU A 66 9.04 -7.57 -24.13
C LEU A 66 9.08 -7.12 -25.58
N ASP A 67 9.82 -7.83 -26.41
CA ASP A 67 9.64 -7.77 -27.86
C ASP A 67 8.59 -8.81 -28.28
N ARG A 68 8.36 -8.94 -29.59
CA ARG A 68 7.39 -9.90 -30.14
C ARG A 68 7.76 -11.35 -29.84
N ALA A 69 9.06 -11.67 -29.84
CA ALA A 69 9.51 -13.01 -29.50
C ALA A 69 9.20 -13.32 -28.03
N GLY A 70 9.39 -12.34 -27.14
CA GLY A 70 9.01 -12.41 -25.73
C GLY A 70 7.50 -12.59 -25.54
N LEU A 71 6.66 -11.87 -26.30
CA LEU A 71 5.21 -12.08 -26.30
C LEU A 71 4.82 -13.48 -26.80
N ALA A 72 5.37 -13.91 -27.94
CA ALA A 72 5.09 -15.21 -28.52
C ALA A 72 5.51 -16.36 -27.59
N ALA A 73 6.64 -16.22 -26.89
CA ALA A 73 7.09 -17.18 -25.87
C ALA A 73 6.14 -17.26 -24.66
N MET A 74 5.23 -16.29 -24.51
CA MET A 74 4.18 -16.27 -23.49
C MET A 74 2.82 -16.70 -24.05
N ASP A 75 2.76 -17.24 -25.26
CA ASP A 75 1.53 -17.52 -26.01
C ASP A 75 0.65 -16.27 -26.23
N ILE A 76 1.29 -15.09 -26.29
CA ILE A 76 0.63 -13.85 -26.68
C ILE A 76 0.91 -13.60 -28.16
N ALA A 77 -0.14 -13.59 -28.97
CA ALA A 77 -0.06 -13.37 -30.40
C ALA A 77 -1.16 -12.42 -30.89
N TYR A 78 -0.96 -11.84 -32.06
CA TYR A 78 -1.99 -11.01 -32.69
C TYR A 78 -3.28 -11.81 -32.88
N SER A 79 -4.42 -11.25 -32.48
CA SER A 79 -5.73 -11.93 -32.57
C SER A 79 -6.22 -12.07 -34.02
N GLY A 80 -5.62 -11.35 -34.97
CA GLY A 80 -6.08 -11.27 -36.34
C GLY A 80 -7.19 -10.22 -36.57
N GLN A 81 -7.60 -9.50 -35.52
CA GLN A 81 -8.65 -8.47 -35.60
C GLN A 81 -8.32 -7.26 -34.73
N GLY A 82 -8.40 -6.06 -35.34
CA GLY A 82 -8.31 -4.79 -34.64
C GLY A 82 -7.00 -4.57 -33.89
N ASP A 83 -7.08 -3.90 -32.75
CA ASP A 83 -5.97 -3.47 -31.89
C ASP A 83 -5.78 -4.40 -30.67
N GLN A 84 -5.94 -5.71 -30.86
CA GLN A 84 -5.91 -6.68 -29.77
C GLN A 84 -4.87 -7.79 -29.98
N LEU A 85 -4.34 -8.28 -28.86
CA LEU A 85 -3.62 -9.55 -28.81
C LEU A 85 -4.52 -10.61 -28.18
N SER A 86 -4.12 -11.86 -28.30
CA SER A 86 -4.77 -12.99 -27.65
C SER A 86 -3.76 -13.78 -26.82
N ILE A 87 -4.21 -14.26 -25.67
CA ILE A 87 -3.45 -15.14 -24.77
C ILE A 87 -3.95 -16.57 -25.00
N GLY A 88 -3.04 -17.48 -25.35
CA GLY A 88 -3.36 -18.89 -25.59
C GLY A 88 -4.40 -19.10 -26.70
N GLY A 89 -4.51 -18.14 -27.64
CA GLY A 89 -5.41 -18.18 -28.79
C GLY A 89 -6.91 -18.03 -28.49
N SER A 90 -7.30 -17.68 -27.25
CA SER A 90 -8.73 -17.62 -26.85
C SER A 90 -9.11 -16.43 -25.99
N GLN A 91 -8.19 -15.88 -25.19
CA GLN A 91 -8.50 -14.76 -24.28
C GLN A 91 -7.98 -13.45 -24.85
N GLU A 92 -8.83 -12.44 -24.96
CA GLU A 92 -8.43 -11.12 -25.45
C GLU A 92 -7.50 -10.40 -24.46
N ALA A 93 -6.45 -9.81 -25.00
CA ALA A 93 -5.52 -8.93 -24.30
C ALA A 93 -5.46 -7.57 -25.02
N PRO A 94 -6.19 -6.57 -24.52
CA PRO A 94 -6.18 -5.22 -25.08
C PRO A 94 -4.75 -4.63 -25.15
N VAL A 95 -4.49 -3.86 -26.21
CA VAL A 95 -3.22 -3.14 -26.39
C VAL A 95 -3.45 -1.64 -26.34
N TYR A 96 -2.59 -0.95 -25.59
CA TYR A 96 -2.64 0.50 -25.44
C TYR A 96 -1.36 1.15 -25.92
N LEU A 97 -1.45 2.21 -26.73
CA LEU A 97 -0.30 2.98 -27.17
C LEU A 97 0.20 3.92 -26.07
N LEU A 98 1.44 3.72 -25.64
CA LEU A 98 2.10 4.60 -24.66
C LEU A 98 2.84 5.75 -25.35
N GLY A 99 3.31 5.51 -26.57
CA GLY A 99 3.91 6.51 -27.46
C GLY A 99 5.08 5.95 -28.27
N GLU A 100 5.72 6.83 -29.03
CA GLU A 100 6.93 6.57 -29.79
C GLU A 100 8.18 6.97 -29.01
N ASP A 101 9.14 6.05 -28.95
CA ASP A 101 10.51 6.35 -28.56
C ASP A 101 11.25 6.89 -29.78
N ARG A 102 11.54 8.20 -29.79
CA ARG A 102 12.22 8.87 -30.92
C ARG A 102 13.62 8.37 -31.17
N GLN A 103 14.33 7.93 -30.13
CA GLN A 103 15.71 7.44 -30.28
C GLN A 103 15.71 6.06 -30.95
N ALA A 104 14.78 5.20 -30.53
CA ALA A 104 14.61 3.87 -31.11
C ALA A 104 13.78 3.87 -32.42
N GLN A 105 13.14 5.00 -32.76
CA GLN A 105 12.14 5.12 -33.83
C GLN A 105 11.07 4.02 -33.78
N ALA A 106 10.64 3.65 -32.57
CA ALA A 106 9.80 2.49 -32.33
C ALA A 106 8.71 2.77 -31.30
N LEU A 107 7.63 1.98 -31.33
CA LEU A 107 6.52 2.17 -30.41
C LEU A 107 6.78 1.51 -29.05
N ARG A 108 6.16 2.08 -28.02
CA ARG A 108 5.99 1.47 -26.70
C ARG A 108 4.50 1.26 -26.48
N LEU A 109 4.16 0.04 -26.15
CA LEU A 109 2.79 -0.44 -26.03
C LEU A 109 2.61 -1.05 -24.65
N ALA A 110 1.43 -0.92 -24.06
CA ALA A 110 1.00 -1.73 -22.93
C ALA A 110 0.11 -2.87 -23.42
N VAL A 111 0.25 -4.05 -22.82
CA VAL A 111 -0.62 -5.20 -23.06
C VAL A 111 -1.28 -5.55 -21.74
N ASP A 112 -2.61 -5.44 -21.73
CA ASP A 112 -3.41 -5.72 -20.56
C ASP A 112 -3.71 -7.21 -20.46
N VAL A 113 -3.05 -7.88 -19.53
CA VAL A 113 -3.19 -9.32 -19.27
C VAL A 113 -4.07 -9.59 -18.05
N THR A 114 -4.91 -8.64 -17.64
CA THR A 114 -5.85 -8.81 -16.52
C THR A 114 -6.80 -9.99 -16.73
N ALA A 115 -7.21 -10.23 -17.97
CA ALA A 115 -8.08 -11.36 -18.32
C ALA A 115 -7.36 -12.72 -18.39
N ALA A 116 -6.03 -12.77 -18.20
CA ALA A 116 -5.27 -14.00 -18.26
C ALA A 116 -5.69 -14.99 -17.16
N PRO A 117 -5.52 -16.31 -17.36
CA PRO A 117 -5.90 -17.29 -16.35
C PRO A 117 -5.10 -17.11 -15.07
N GLN A 118 -5.70 -17.49 -13.94
CA GLN A 118 -4.99 -17.51 -12.66
C GLN A 118 -3.71 -18.37 -12.78
N GLY A 119 -2.58 -17.84 -12.30
CA GLY A 119 -1.28 -18.52 -12.38
C GLY A 119 -0.55 -18.35 -13.72
N TRP A 120 -1.15 -17.70 -14.73
CA TRP A 120 -0.57 -17.56 -16.08
C TRP A 120 0.77 -16.83 -16.08
N ALA A 121 0.87 -15.76 -15.29
CA ALA A 121 2.07 -14.93 -15.19
C ALA A 121 3.20 -15.73 -14.53
N GLU A 122 2.91 -16.42 -13.43
CA GLU A 122 3.86 -17.23 -12.65
C GLU A 122 4.41 -18.38 -13.48
N GLN A 123 3.53 -19.11 -14.20
CA GLN A 123 3.91 -20.21 -15.09
C GLN A 123 4.88 -19.78 -16.20
N ARG A 124 4.83 -18.50 -16.60
CA ARG A 124 5.68 -17.91 -17.64
C ARG A 124 6.84 -17.07 -17.08
N GLY A 125 7.06 -17.11 -15.77
CA GLY A 125 8.11 -16.33 -15.11
C GLY A 125 7.95 -14.81 -15.31
N VAL A 126 6.72 -14.33 -15.37
CA VAL A 126 6.36 -12.91 -15.44
C VAL A 126 6.19 -12.41 -14.02
N ARG A 127 7.02 -11.45 -13.60
CA ARG A 127 6.88 -10.78 -12.31
C ARG A 127 6.05 -9.51 -12.48
N LEU A 128 4.89 -9.47 -11.83
CA LEU A 128 3.98 -8.32 -11.78
C LEU A 128 4.02 -7.72 -10.38
N GLN A 129 4.33 -6.42 -10.27
CA GLN A 129 4.45 -5.72 -8.99
C GLN A 129 3.49 -4.51 -8.95
N ASP A 130 2.87 -4.26 -7.81
CA ASP A 130 1.99 -3.11 -7.61
C ASP A 130 2.72 -1.78 -7.88
N LEU A 131 2.11 -0.90 -8.68
CA LEU A 131 2.74 0.35 -9.10
C LEU A 131 3.09 1.28 -7.93
N ARG A 132 2.29 1.29 -6.85
CA ARG A 132 2.54 2.16 -5.70
C ARG A 132 3.81 1.75 -4.97
N LEU A 133 4.09 0.45 -4.86
CA LEU A 133 5.34 -0.07 -4.30
C LEU A 133 6.55 0.27 -5.18
N LEU A 134 6.36 0.30 -6.49
CA LEU A 134 7.41 0.63 -7.45
C LEU A 134 7.86 2.09 -7.38
N MET A 135 7.09 2.99 -6.77
CA MET A 135 7.45 4.42 -6.65
C MET A 135 8.75 4.66 -5.88
N ALA A 136 9.11 3.76 -4.94
CA ALA A 136 10.36 3.82 -4.21
C ALA A 136 11.53 3.12 -4.94
N LEU A 137 11.24 2.33 -5.99
CA LEU A 137 12.21 1.41 -6.61
C LEU A 137 12.61 1.83 -8.03
N LEU A 138 11.65 2.34 -8.80
CA LEU A 138 11.83 2.71 -10.19
C LEU A 138 12.29 4.17 -10.33
N PRO A 139 13.10 4.48 -11.37
CA PRO A 139 13.42 5.87 -11.68
C PRO A 139 12.19 6.63 -12.23
N PRO A 140 12.17 7.97 -12.16
CA PRO A 140 11.03 8.78 -12.58
C PRO A 140 10.59 8.57 -14.03
N ASP A 141 11.53 8.37 -14.96
CA ASP A 141 11.25 8.12 -16.37
C ASP A 141 10.52 6.79 -16.59
N GLU A 142 10.95 5.71 -15.94
CA GLU A 142 10.24 4.43 -15.98
C GLU A 142 8.87 4.52 -15.29
N LEU A 143 8.78 5.20 -14.14
CA LEU A 143 7.51 5.43 -13.45
C LEU A 143 6.53 6.19 -14.32
N SER A 144 6.97 7.20 -15.06
CA SER A 144 6.10 8.00 -15.94
C SER A 144 5.47 7.18 -17.07
N VAL A 145 6.16 6.15 -17.56
CA VAL A 145 5.65 5.25 -18.60
C VAL A 145 4.75 4.17 -17.97
N ALA A 146 5.19 3.55 -16.87
CA ALA A 146 4.42 2.57 -16.12
C ALA A 146 3.09 3.15 -15.61
N GLY A 147 3.13 4.38 -15.09
CA GLY A 147 1.97 5.12 -14.65
C GLY A 147 1.00 5.48 -15.78
N HIS A 148 1.50 5.83 -16.96
CA HIS A 148 0.65 6.04 -18.14
C HIS A 148 -0.04 4.74 -18.57
N ALA A 149 0.68 3.62 -18.60
CA ALA A 149 0.12 2.31 -18.91
C ALA A 149 -0.97 1.91 -17.90
N MET A 150 -0.71 2.14 -16.61
CA MET A 150 -1.67 1.86 -15.53
C MET A 150 -2.94 2.70 -15.64
N ALA A 151 -2.81 4.00 -15.88
CA ALA A 151 -3.96 4.90 -16.05
C ALA A 151 -4.88 4.46 -17.19
N LEU A 152 -4.31 4.05 -18.33
CA LEU A 152 -5.10 3.56 -19.47
C LEU A 152 -5.78 2.23 -19.14
N SER A 153 -5.05 1.27 -18.56
CA SER A 153 -5.60 -0.04 -18.19
C SER A 153 -6.77 0.08 -17.20
N GLN A 154 -6.58 0.80 -16.09
CA GLN A 154 -7.64 0.99 -15.09
C GLN A 154 -8.86 1.70 -15.67
N TRP A 155 -8.66 2.72 -16.51
CA TRP A 155 -9.77 3.38 -17.19
C TRP A 155 -10.53 2.42 -18.10
N HIS A 156 -9.82 1.62 -18.90
CA HIS A 156 -10.45 0.65 -19.78
C HIS A 156 -11.24 -0.42 -19.03
N LEU A 157 -10.73 -0.89 -17.89
CA LEU A 157 -11.41 -1.86 -17.01
C LEU A 157 -12.70 -1.27 -16.42
N ALA A 158 -12.68 0.01 -16.01
CA ALA A 158 -13.83 0.68 -15.40
C ALA A 158 -14.92 1.13 -16.40
N HIS A 159 -14.58 1.32 -17.69
CA HIS A 159 -15.48 1.96 -18.67
C HIS A 159 -15.97 1.00 -19.76
N GLN A 160 -16.31 -0.24 -19.41
CA GLN A 160 -16.74 -1.26 -20.38
C GLN A 160 -18.09 -0.96 -21.04
N PHE A 161 -18.92 -0.09 -20.44
CA PHE A 161 -20.24 0.29 -20.94
C PHE A 161 -20.34 1.78 -21.27
N CYS A 162 -21.29 2.13 -22.14
CA CYS A 162 -21.55 3.51 -22.53
C CYS A 162 -22.33 4.26 -21.46
N GLY A 163 -21.72 5.27 -20.85
CA GLY A 163 -22.39 6.12 -19.85
C GLY A 163 -23.65 6.86 -20.34
N ARG A 164 -23.88 6.94 -21.67
CA ARG A 164 -25.07 7.59 -22.26
C ARG A 164 -26.22 6.62 -22.57
N CYS A 165 -25.93 5.39 -22.99
CA CYS A 165 -26.96 4.46 -23.48
C CYS A 165 -26.88 3.04 -22.91
N GLY A 166 -25.92 2.76 -22.03
CA GLY A 166 -25.74 1.45 -21.39
C GLY A 166 -25.16 0.34 -22.27
N ALA A 167 -25.07 0.53 -23.60
CA ALA A 167 -24.51 -0.48 -24.50
C ALA A 167 -23.02 -0.75 -24.23
N PRO A 168 -22.51 -1.97 -24.50
CA PRO A 168 -21.08 -2.26 -24.42
C PRO A 168 -20.25 -1.31 -25.29
N THR A 169 -19.02 -1.08 -24.85
CA THR A 169 -18.02 -0.32 -25.61
C THR A 169 -16.79 -1.17 -25.86
N VAL A 170 -16.06 -0.86 -26.93
CA VAL A 170 -14.81 -1.54 -27.30
C VAL A 170 -13.67 -0.53 -27.35
N PRO A 171 -12.43 -0.92 -27.01
CA PRO A 171 -11.25 -0.07 -27.24
C PRO A 171 -11.15 0.36 -28.71
N ALA A 172 -10.69 1.58 -28.94
CA ALA A 172 -10.44 2.12 -30.28
C ALA A 172 -9.24 3.06 -30.27
N GLU A 173 -8.63 3.26 -31.44
CA GLU A 173 -7.44 4.11 -31.61
C GLU A 173 -6.31 3.71 -30.67
N ALA A 174 -5.94 2.42 -30.67
CA ALA A 174 -4.87 1.90 -29.83
C ALA A 174 -5.05 2.19 -28.33
N GLY A 175 -6.30 2.13 -27.84
CA GLY A 175 -6.62 2.39 -26.44
C GLY A 175 -6.67 3.87 -26.06
N ALA A 176 -6.56 4.80 -27.01
CA ALA A 176 -6.73 6.23 -26.73
C ALA A 176 -8.19 6.58 -26.37
N ARG A 177 -9.15 5.72 -26.73
CA ARG A 177 -10.57 5.90 -26.42
C ARG A 177 -11.34 4.58 -26.42
N ARG A 178 -12.62 4.66 -26.06
CA ARG A 178 -13.60 3.58 -26.21
C ARG A 178 -14.74 4.03 -27.13
N GLN A 179 -15.18 3.12 -27.98
CA GLN A 179 -16.27 3.31 -28.94
C GLN A 179 -17.50 2.54 -28.47
N CYS A 180 -18.65 3.20 -28.38
CA CYS A 180 -19.92 2.52 -28.16
C CYS A 180 -20.25 1.62 -29.36
N THR A 181 -20.70 0.39 -29.09
CA THR A 181 -21.08 -0.59 -30.12
C THR A 181 -22.44 -0.30 -30.77
N ALA A 182 -23.30 0.49 -30.12
CA ALA A 182 -24.63 0.83 -30.64
C ALA A 182 -24.68 2.15 -31.40
N HIS A 183 -23.75 3.09 -31.12
CA HIS A 183 -23.79 4.44 -31.68
C HIS A 183 -22.38 4.97 -31.98
N ASP A 184 -22.07 5.23 -33.25
CA ASP A 184 -20.76 5.75 -33.68
C ASP A 184 -20.43 7.14 -33.12
N SER A 185 -21.45 7.92 -32.78
CA SER A 185 -21.31 9.25 -32.19
C SER A 185 -20.93 9.22 -30.70
N HIS A 186 -21.11 8.08 -30.01
CA HIS A 186 -20.81 7.96 -28.58
C HIS A 186 -19.38 7.48 -28.38
N ARG A 187 -18.48 8.43 -28.14
CA ARG A 187 -17.06 8.21 -27.90
C ARG A 187 -16.72 8.59 -26.47
N GLN A 188 -15.92 7.77 -25.80
CA GLN A 188 -15.46 8.02 -24.45
C GLN A 188 -13.95 8.13 -24.42
N TYR A 189 -13.42 9.10 -23.71
CA TYR A 189 -11.99 9.35 -23.57
C TYR A 189 -11.54 9.08 -22.13
N PRO A 190 -10.27 8.72 -21.91
CA PRO A 190 -9.70 8.56 -20.59
C PRO A 190 -10.01 9.74 -19.68
N ARG A 191 -10.52 9.44 -18.48
CA ARG A 191 -10.81 10.42 -17.45
C ARG A 191 -9.54 10.73 -16.66
N THR A 192 -9.31 12.02 -16.38
CA THR A 192 -8.29 12.48 -15.45
C THR A 192 -8.97 13.41 -14.46
N ASP A 193 -8.87 13.08 -13.18
CA ASP A 193 -9.54 13.83 -12.12
C ASP A 193 -8.63 14.96 -11.61
N PRO A 194 -8.97 16.24 -11.84
CA PRO A 194 -8.16 17.36 -11.35
C PRO A 194 -8.26 17.46 -9.82
N VAL A 195 -7.11 17.51 -9.15
CA VAL A 195 -7.00 17.65 -7.70
C VAL A 195 -6.06 18.80 -7.40
N VAL A 196 -6.49 19.80 -6.65
CA VAL A 196 -5.58 20.83 -6.14
C VAL A 196 -4.88 20.33 -4.90
N ILE A 197 -3.59 20.64 -4.77
CA ILE A 197 -2.83 20.39 -3.55
C ILE A 197 -2.02 21.64 -3.23
N MET A 198 -2.27 22.23 -2.07
CA MET A 198 -1.83 23.58 -1.74
C MET A 198 -1.04 23.63 -0.44
N LEU A 199 0.17 24.22 -0.53
CA LEU A 199 0.90 24.66 0.65
C LEU A 199 0.55 26.12 0.93
N VAL A 200 -0.14 26.36 2.05
CA VAL A 200 -0.59 27.71 2.41
C VAL A 200 0.44 28.35 3.34
N GLU A 201 1.06 29.45 2.92
CA GLU A 201 1.92 30.25 3.80
C GLU A 201 1.12 31.20 4.69
N SER A 202 1.62 31.41 5.91
CA SER A 202 1.05 32.37 6.87
C SER A 202 1.13 33.81 6.33
N PRO A 203 0.33 34.76 6.85
CA PRO A 203 0.34 36.14 6.38
C PRO A 203 1.73 36.80 6.39
N ASP A 204 2.58 36.43 7.35
CA ASP A 204 3.96 36.91 7.51
C ASP A 204 5.01 36.07 6.74
N GLY A 205 4.60 35.00 6.06
CA GLY A 205 5.46 34.12 5.25
C GLY A 205 6.41 33.24 6.06
N ARG A 206 6.24 33.13 7.38
CA ARG A 206 7.15 32.39 8.29
C ARG A 206 6.74 30.96 8.57
N SER A 207 5.49 30.61 8.34
CA SER A 207 4.94 29.28 8.62
C SER A 207 4.12 28.77 7.43
N ALA A 208 3.93 27.46 7.36
CA ALA A 208 3.05 26.81 6.40
C ALA A 208 1.93 26.07 7.14
N LEU A 209 0.72 26.11 6.58
CA LEU A 209 -0.42 25.33 7.04
C LEU A 209 -0.25 23.89 6.55
N LEU A 210 -0.22 22.96 7.49
CA LEU A 210 -0.16 21.54 7.21
C LEU A 210 -1.35 20.84 7.86
N GLY A 211 -1.82 19.77 7.24
CA GLY A 211 -2.96 19.01 7.71
C GLY A 211 -2.80 17.50 7.57
N ARG A 212 -3.68 16.77 8.26
CA ARG A 212 -3.82 15.33 8.20
C ARG A 212 -5.30 14.95 8.25
N SER A 213 -5.81 14.34 7.19
CA SER A 213 -7.12 13.68 7.17
C SER A 213 -7.11 12.38 7.97
N LYS A 214 -8.31 11.90 8.34
CA LYS A 214 -8.49 10.69 9.16
C LYS A 214 -7.89 9.42 8.56
N ALA A 215 -7.89 9.31 7.23
CA ALA A 215 -7.36 8.14 6.53
C ALA A 215 -5.83 8.16 6.38
N MET A 216 -5.17 9.28 6.71
CA MET A 216 -3.73 9.41 6.58
C MET A 216 -2.99 8.92 7.82
N ARG A 217 -1.79 8.41 7.57
CA ARG A 217 -0.85 7.89 8.55
C ARG A 217 -0.69 8.85 9.75
N PRO A 218 -0.93 8.42 11.00
CA PRO A 218 -0.72 9.25 12.19
C PRO A 218 0.69 9.85 12.21
N GLY A 219 0.78 11.13 12.58
CA GLY A 219 2.03 11.89 12.58
C GLY A 219 2.48 12.43 11.23
N MET A 220 1.88 11.99 10.11
CA MET A 220 2.17 12.57 8.80
C MET A 220 1.34 13.83 8.59
N LEU A 221 1.99 14.99 8.48
CA LEU A 221 1.34 16.23 8.05
C LEU A 221 1.72 16.54 6.61
N THR A 222 0.74 16.90 5.79
CA THR A 222 0.89 17.19 4.36
C THR A 222 0.25 18.54 4.00
N ALA A 223 0.49 18.99 2.78
CA ALA A 223 -0.31 20.03 2.14
C ALA A 223 -1.78 19.59 2.06
N LEU A 224 -2.71 20.55 2.18
CA LEU A 224 -4.13 20.33 2.01
C LEU A 224 -4.44 19.99 0.54
N SER A 225 -5.51 19.27 0.28
CA SER A 225 -5.85 18.88 -1.10
C SER A 225 -7.30 18.47 -1.26
N GLY A 226 -7.88 18.79 -2.42
CA GLY A 226 -9.20 18.29 -2.79
C GLY A 226 -9.51 18.40 -4.27
N PHE A 227 -10.64 17.85 -4.68
CA PHE A 227 -11.02 17.76 -6.08
C PHE A 227 -11.45 19.13 -6.62
N VAL A 228 -11.13 19.40 -7.88
CA VAL A 228 -11.69 20.57 -8.57
C VAL A 228 -13.08 20.22 -9.08
N ASP A 229 -14.07 21.03 -8.72
CA ASP A 229 -15.44 20.82 -9.13
C ASP A 229 -15.69 21.19 -10.60
N GLN A 230 -16.80 20.70 -11.16
CA GLN A 230 -17.19 21.03 -12.53
C GLN A 230 -17.49 22.52 -12.67
N GLY A 231 -16.72 23.21 -13.51
CA GLY A 231 -16.86 24.64 -13.74
C GLY A 231 -16.08 25.52 -12.75
N GLU A 232 -15.26 24.92 -11.89
CA GLU A 232 -14.43 25.61 -10.91
C GLU A 232 -13.01 25.89 -11.45
N ALA A 233 -12.49 27.10 -11.24
CA ALA A 233 -11.09 27.39 -11.53
C ALA A 233 -10.15 26.78 -10.47
N ILE A 234 -8.90 26.52 -10.82
CA ILE A 234 -7.90 25.95 -9.90
C ILE A 234 -7.76 26.82 -8.64
N GLU A 235 -7.67 28.13 -8.81
CA GLU A 235 -7.51 29.09 -7.73
C GLU A 235 -8.76 29.19 -6.83
N GLU A 236 -9.94 28.91 -7.40
CA GLU A 236 -11.21 28.83 -6.67
C GLU A 236 -11.28 27.55 -5.83
N ALA A 237 -10.92 26.40 -6.41
CA ALA A 237 -10.82 25.13 -5.69
C ALA A 237 -9.84 25.23 -4.51
N VAL A 238 -8.65 25.80 -4.73
CA VAL A 238 -7.66 26.02 -3.66
C VAL A 238 -8.26 26.87 -2.52
N ARG A 239 -9.07 27.88 -2.83
CA ARG A 239 -9.77 28.72 -1.83
C ARG A 239 -10.87 27.97 -1.10
N ARG A 240 -11.70 27.23 -1.84
CA ARG A 240 -12.81 26.48 -1.29
C ARG A 240 -12.30 25.41 -0.33
N GLU A 241 -11.43 24.53 -0.81
CA GLU A 241 -10.86 23.41 -0.05
C GLU A 241 -10.12 23.90 1.21
N THR A 242 -9.30 24.96 1.10
CA THR A 242 -8.61 25.52 2.28
C THR A 242 -9.60 26.09 3.32
N ARG A 243 -10.70 26.68 2.86
CA ARG A 243 -11.73 27.22 3.76
C ARG A 243 -12.56 26.11 4.40
N GLU A 244 -12.88 25.07 3.66
CA GLU A 244 -13.64 23.91 4.14
C GLU A 244 -12.85 23.14 5.21
N GLU A 245 -11.60 22.76 4.91
CA GLU A 245 -10.81 21.92 5.81
C GLU A 245 -10.22 22.67 7.02
N ALA A 246 -9.89 23.97 6.86
CA ALA A 246 -9.12 24.73 7.85
C ALA A 246 -9.74 26.08 8.27
N GLY A 247 -10.82 26.53 7.62
CA GLY A 247 -11.43 27.83 7.89
C GLY A 247 -10.60 29.02 7.39
N VAL A 248 -9.50 28.79 6.68
CA VAL A 248 -8.55 29.84 6.29
C VAL A 248 -8.94 30.47 4.96
N GLN A 249 -9.06 31.80 4.94
CA GLN A 249 -9.23 32.56 3.70
C GLN A 249 -7.87 32.84 3.05
N LEU A 250 -7.83 32.85 1.72
CA LEU A 250 -6.61 33.06 0.94
C LEU A 250 -6.61 34.41 0.22
N ALA A 251 -5.49 35.13 0.35
CA ALA A 251 -5.25 36.40 -0.33
C ALA A 251 -4.71 36.19 -1.75
N ALA A 252 -3.83 35.21 -1.96
CA ALA A 252 -3.19 34.94 -3.25
C ALA A 252 -2.97 33.43 -3.45
N VAL A 253 -2.93 32.98 -4.70
CA VAL A 253 -2.61 31.60 -5.10
C VAL A 253 -1.68 31.66 -6.30
N ASP A 254 -0.66 30.81 -6.29
CA ASP A 254 0.31 30.60 -7.35
C ASP A 254 0.35 29.12 -7.72
N ILE A 255 0.18 28.81 -9.01
CA ILE A 255 0.19 27.44 -9.52
C ILE A 255 1.64 27.11 -9.91
N VAL A 256 2.27 26.22 -9.16
CA VAL A 256 3.73 26.01 -9.24
C VAL A 256 4.12 24.75 -10.02
N GLY A 257 3.20 23.82 -10.23
CA GLY A 257 3.43 22.64 -11.05
C GLY A 257 2.35 21.59 -10.91
N SER A 258 2.61 20.40 -11.47
CA SER A 258 1.66 19.28 -11.40
C SER A 258 2.35 17.93 -11.40
N GLN A 259 1.62 16.92 -10.92
CA GLN A 259 2.02 15.53 -10.88
C GLN A 259 0.85 14.65 -11.31
N PRO A 260 1.00 13.83 -12.38
CA PRO A 260 0.08 12.74 -12.62
C PRO A 260 0.12 11.74 -11.47
N TRP A 261 -1.03 11.27 -11.03
CA TRP A 261 -1.16 10.31 -9.94
C TRP A 261 -2.06 9.14 -10.37
N PRO A 262 -1.50 8.17 -11.12
CA PRO A 262 -2.21 7.02 -11.68
C PRO A 262 -2.44 5.90 -10.64
N VAL A 263 -2.33 6.25 -9.37
CA VAL A 263 -2.51 5.34 -8.24
C VAL A 263 -3.57 5.88 -7.29
N GLY A 264 -4.51 6.70 -7.78
CA GLY A 264 -5.64 7.23 -7.03
C GLY A 264 -6.55 6.13 -6.46
N ARG A 265 -7.44 6.55 -5.54
CA ARG A 265 -8.40 5.62 -4.90
C ARG A 265 -9.32 5.03 -5.96
N GLY A 266 -9.66 3.74 -5.82
CA GLY A 266 -10.51 3.05 -6.79
C GLY A 266 -9.91 2.87 -8.20
N GLY A 267 -8.63 3.21 -8.42
CA GLY A 267 -8.00 3.09 -9.74
C GLY A 267 -8.12 4.32 -10.62
N SER A 268 -8.54 5.46 -10.06
CA SER A 268 -8.54 6.76 -10.77
C SER A 268 -7.12 7.21 -11.13
N CYS A 269 -7.05 8.00 -12.20
CA CYS A 269 -5.88 8.79 -12.53
C CYS A 269 -6.15 10.24 -12.16
N GLU A 270 -5.57 10.68 -11.04
CA GLU A 270 -5.69 12.05 -10.56
C GLU A 270 -4.58 12.91 -11.20
N LEU A 271 -4.86 14.18 -11.48
CA LEU A 271 -3.85 15.18 -11.83
C LEU A 271 -3.70 16.11 -10.63
N MET A 272 -2.64 15.90 -9.86
CA MET A 272 -2.32 16.73 -8.72
C MET A 272 -1.76 18.07 -9.22
N ILE A 273 -2.43 19.17 -8.90
CA ILE A 273 -2.08 20.53 -9.30
C ILE A 273 -1.53 21.23 -8.07
N GLY A 274 -0.20 21.32 -8.02
CA GLY A 274 0.53 21.89 -6.91
C GLY A 274 0.45 23.40 -6.89
N CYS A 275 0.00 23.96 -5.77
CA CYS A 275 -0.16 25.38 -5.56
C CYS A 275 0.57 25.84 -4.29
N ILE A 276 1.04 27.08 -4.28
CA ILE A 276 1.44 27.79 -3.06
C ILE A 276 0.46 28.94 -2.89
N ALA A 277 -0.06 29.13 -1.68
CA ALA A 277 -1.08 30.13 -1.41
C ALA A 277 -0.70 31.02 -0.23
N LYS A 278 -1.19 32.25 -0.20
CA LYS A 278 -1.03 33.18 0.92
C LYS A 278 -2.30 33.23 1.73
N ALA A 279 -2.23 32.93 3.02
CA ALA A 279 -3.36 33.15 3.91
C ALA A 279 -3.62 34.65 4.15
N ALA A 280 -4.89 35.02 4.23
CA ALA A 280 -5.33 36.37 4.60
C ALA A 280 -5.33 36.59 6.13
N GLY A 281 -5.40 35.50 6.90
CA GLY A 281 -5.36 35.48 8.37
C GLY A 281 -4.83 34.14 8.88
N SER A 282 -4.60 34.05 10.19
CA SER A 282 -4.00 32.86 10.83
C SER A 282 -4.98 32.05 11.69
N GLU A 283 -6.22 32.51 11.84
CA GLU A 283 -7.25 31.83 12.61
C GLU A 283 -7.66 30.52 11.92
N LEU A 284 -7.76 29.45 12.70
CA LEU A 284 -8.11 28.11 12.22
C LEU A 284 -9.49 27.71 12.73
N THR A 285 -10.33 27.20 11.83
CA THR A 285 -11.56 26.49 12.17
C THR A 285 -11.52 25.17 11.42
N VAL A 286 -11.07 24.12 12.10
CA VAL A 286 -10.81 22.82 11.47
C VAL A 286 -12.10 22.04 11.35
N ASP A 287 -12.37 21.51 10.16
CA ASP A 287 -13.45 20.55 9.98
C ASP A 287 -13.01 19.18 10.52
N LEU A 288 -13.56 18.83 11.67
CA LEU A 288 -13.27 17.58 12.36
C LEU A 288 -13.97 16.37 11.72
N GLU A 289 -14.86 16.56 10.75
CA GLU A 289 -15.44 15.46 9.97
C GLU A 289 -14.42 14.87 8.99
N GLU A 290 -13.62 15.71 8.34
CA GLU A 290 -12.62 15.30 7.36
C GLU A 290 -11.19 15.23 7.94
N MET A 291 -10.84 16.21 8.78
CA MET A 291 -9.48 16.42 9.27
C MET A 291 -9.29 15.94 10.71
N SER A 292 -8.14 15.31 10.96
CA SER A 292 -7.71 14.93 12.30
C SER A 292 -6.80 15.97 12.95
N GLU A 293 -6.02 16.68 12.15
CA GLU A 293 -5.09 17.71 12.63
C GLU A 293 -4.86 18.72 11.51
N VAL A 294 -4.90 20.01 11.84
CA VAL A 294 -4.47 21.11 10.97
C VAL A 294 -3.73 22.12 11.83
N ARG A 295 -2.54 22.54 11.41
CA ARG A 295 -1.73 23.50 12.17
C ARG A 295 -0.77 24.29 11.31
N TRP A 296 -0.34 25.42 11.85
CA TRP A 296 0.80 26.17 11.33
C TRP A 296 2.11 25.51 11.80
N ALA A 297 2.97 25.13 10.86
CA ALA A 297 4.33 24.66 11.12
C ALA A 297 5.34 25.72 10.69
N SER A 298 6.35 26.00 11.51
CA SER A 298 7.35 27.01 11.17
C SER A 298 8.18 26.58 9.94
N ARG A 299 8.72 27.56 9.21
CA ARG A 299 9.60 27.27 8.07
C ARG A 299 10.81 26.41 8.44
N GLU A 300 11.33 26.59 9.65
CA GLU A 300 12.44 25.78 10.18
C GLU A 300 12.02 24.33 10.40
N ASP A 301 10.85 24.10 11.02
CA ASP A 301 10.31 22.75 11.24
C ASP A 301 10.02 22.05 9.91
N VAL A 302 9.39 22.75 8.95
CA VAL A 302 9.13 22.19 7.62
C VAL A 302 10.45 21.84 6.91
N ALA A 303 11.47 22.70 7.01
CA ALA A 303 12.78 22.44 6.44
C ALA A 303 13.44 21.20 7.05
N GLN A 304 13.31 21.02 8.37
CA GLN A 304 13.81 19.83 9.05
C GLN A 304 13.03 18.58 8.66
N ALA A 305 11.69 18.63 8.63
CA ALA A 305 10.86 17.50 8.24
C ALA A 305 11.14 17.04 6.80
N VAL A 306 11.37 17.96 5.87
CA VAL A 306 11.79 17.66 4.49
C VAL A 306 13.12 16.91 4.48
N ARG A 307 14.14 17.38 5.22
CA ARG A 307 15.45 16.70 5.33
C ARG A 307 15.31 15.30 5.92
N GLU A 308 14.50 15.15 6.97
CA GLU A 308 14.23 13.84 7.57
C GLU A 308 13.50 12.91 6.60
N SER A 309 12.57 13.43 5.79
CA SER A 309 11.87 12.68 4.77
C SER A 309 12.77 12.22 3.62
N GLU A 310 13.82 12.97 3.27
CA GLU A 310 14.82 12.62 2.25
C GLU A 310 15.89 11.65 2.78
N SER A 311 15.96 11.44 4.09
CA SER A 311 16.92 10.53 4.73
C SER A 311 16.57 9.06 4.45
N PRO A 312 17.57 8.16 4.35
CA PRO A 312 17.36 6.72 4.39
C PRO A 312 16.56 6.24 5.61
N ASP A 313 16.66 6.96 6.73
CA ASP A 313 15.93 6.70 7.98
C ASP A 313 14.57 7.43 8.07
N SER A 314 14.00 7.80 6.92
CA SER A 314 12.76 8.56 6.82
C SER A 314 11.66 7.97 7.70
N PRO A 315 10.98 8.77 8.54
CA PRO A 315 9.84 8.30 9.31
C PRO A 315 8.73 7.70 8.45
N TYR A 316 8.62 8.12 7.18
CA TYR A 316 7.69 7.53 6.22
C TYR A 316 8.02 6.07 5.88
N LEU A 317 9.30 5.68 5.89
CA LEU A 317 9.75 4.32 5.61
C LEU A 317 9.74 3.41 6.85
N LYS A 318 9.69 4.00 8.05
CA LYS A 318 9.59 3.27 9.31
C LYS A 318 8.18 2.70 9.49
N PRO A 319 8.01 1.53 10.13
CA PRO A 319 6.69 1.01 10.48
C PRO A 319 5.94 1.98 11.39
N LEU A 320 4.60 1.95 11.35
CA LEU A 320 3.77 2.67 12.31
C LEU A 320 3.83 1.95 13.65
N SER A 321 4.34 2.61 14.69
CA SER A 321 4.02 2.22 16.07
C SER A 321 3.30 3.33 16.83
N SER A 322 2.30 2.96 17.62
CA SER A 322 1.35 3.78 18.37
C SER A 322 1.85 4.06 19.78
N SER A 323 3.02 3.53 20.12
CA SER A 323 3.71 3.79 21.37
C SER A 323 5.00 4.57 21.18
N SER A 324 5.46 4.81 19.94
CA SER A 324 6.52 5.79 19.70
C SER A 324 5.89 7.13 19.28
N PRO A 325 6.21 8.24 19.95
CA PRO A 325 5.98 9.55 19.34
C PRO A 325 6.63 9.53 17.96
N VAL A 326 6.06 10.27 17.01
CA VAL A 326 6.65 10.50 15.70
C VAL A 326 8.16 10.57 15.88
N THR A 327 8.94 9.66 15.26
CA THR A 327 10.40 9.58 15.47
C THR A 327 11.15 10.79 14.87
N SER A 328 10.43 11.88 14.63
CA SER A 328 10.92 13.22 14.38
C SER A 328 10.90 13.98 15.70
N THR A 329 11.97 14.71 15.99
CA THR A 329 12.00 15.64 17.13
C THR A 329 10.94 16.74 17.03
N LEU A 330 10.28 16.89 15.86
CA LEU A 330 9.22 17.86 15.58
C LEU A 330 7.81 17.39 15.99
N GLY A 331 7.64 16.11 16.33
CA GLY A 331 6.33 15.52 16.58
C GLY A 331 5.44 15.36 15.32
N PHE A 332 6.01 15.55 14.13
CA PHE A 332 5.39 15.23 12.83
C PHE A 332 6.44 14.89 11.77
N PHE A 333 6.02 14.23 10.70
CA PHE A 333 6.84 14.02 9.49
C PHE A 333 6.02 14.36 8.25
N VAL A 334 6.67 14.45 7.10
CA VAL A 334 6.05 14.87 5.83
C VAL A 334 6.07 13.74 4.80
N PRO A 335 5.26 13.84 3.72
CA PRO A 335 5.28 12.87 2.62
C PRO A 335 6.68 12.68 2.01
N PRO A 336 6.93 11.50 1.40
CA PRO A 336 8.23 11.12 0.88
C PRO A 336 8.58 11.86 -0.43
N PRO A 337 9.86 11.81 -0.87
CA PRO A 337 10.36 12.60 -2.00
C PRO A 337 9.79 12.25 -3.38
N PHE A 338 8.85 11.31 -3.47
CA PHE A 338 8.13 11.01 -4.71
C PHE A 338 6.77 11.72 -4.80
N ALA A 339 6.27 12.33 -3.71
CA ALA A 339 4.97 12.99 -3.65
C ALA A 339 5.09 14.51 -3.92
N ILE A 340 4.13 15.08 -4.66
CA ILE A 340 4.11 16.52 -4.95
C ILE A 340 4.06 17.40 -3.69
N ALA A 341 3.38 16.95 -2.62
CA ALA A 341 3.36 17.66 -1.34
C ALA A 341 4.76 17.90 -0.77
N HIS A 342 5.64 16.89 -0.85
CA HIS A 342 7.03 17.01 -0.45
C HIS A 342 7.75 18.06 -1.29
N HIS A 343 7.54 18.04 -2.61
CA HIS A 343 8.16 19.01 -3.51
C HIS A 343 7.67 20.44 -3.26
N LEU A 344 6.39 20.65 -2.96
CA LEU A 344 5.86 21.96 -2.56
C LEU A 344 6.55 22.49 -1.32
N MET A 345 6.65 21.66 -0.27
CA MET A 345 7.32 22.02 0.99
C MET A 345 8.80 22.34 0.76
N ARG A 346 9.52 21.47 0.04
CA ARG A 346 10.94 21.66 -0.25
C ARG A 346 11.18 22.94 -1.06
N THR A 347 10.39 23.17 -2.10
CA THR A 347 10.46 24.37 -2.93
C THR A 347 10.20 25.63 -2.10
N TRP A 348 9.15 25.61 -1.27
CA TRP A 348 8.84 26.74 -0.40
C TRP A 348 9.97 27.02 0.58
N VAL A 349 10.53 25.98 1.22
CA VAL A 349 11.71 26.12 2.11
C VAL A 349 12.92 26.69 1.37
N GLN A 350 13.24 26.16 0.19
CA GLN A 350 14.38 26.60 -0.64
C GLN A 350 14.22 28.03 -1.16
N HIS A 351 12.99 28.55 -1.25
CA HIS A 351 12.75 29.95 -1.57
C HIS A 351 13.42 30.91 -0.56
N GLY A 352 13.59 30.46 0.70
CA GLY A 352 14.34 31.15 1.74
C GLY A 352 13.64 32.36 2.39
N GLY A 353 12.46 32.75 1.91
CA GLY A 353 11.67 33.88 2.41
C GLY A 353 10.21 33.79 1.98
N PRO A 354 9.38 34.81 2.30
CA PRO A 354 7.97 34.84 1.92
C PRO A 354 7.79 34.58 0.43
N TRP A 355 6.82 33.74 0.06
CA TRP A 355 6.50 33.46 -1.34
C TRP A 355 5.80 34.65 -1.98
N PHE A 356 4.94 35.34 -1.22
CA PHE A 356 4.17 36.49 -1.69
C PHE A 356 4.56 37.80 -1.00
N SER A 357 4.52 38.89 -1.73
CA SER A 357 4.56 40.26 -1.20
C SER A 357 3.34 40.54 -0.32
N SER A 358 3.32 41.70 0.35
CA SER A 358 2.11 42.17 1.05
C SER A 358 0.94 42.45 0.11
N SER A 359 1.21 42.77 -1.16
CA SER A 359 0.20 42.97 -2.21
C SER A 359 -0.24 41.67 -2.89
N GLY A 360 0.31 40.51 -2.50
CA GLY A 360 -0.04 39.20 -3.08
C GLY A 360 0.72 38.85 -4.37
N GLU A 361 1.78 39.58 -4.71
CA GLU A 361 2.63 39.28 -5.87
C GLU A 361 3.68 38.22 -5.52
N VAL A 362 3.97 37.29 -6.43
CA VAL A 362 5.00 36.26 -6.23
C VAL A 362 6.40 36.88 -6.22
N LEU A 363 7.14 36.64 -5.15
CA LEU A 363 8.50 37.14 -4.94
C LEU A 363 9.56 36.24 -5.60
N PRO A 364 10.76 36.79 -5.92
CA PRO A 364 11.89 35.97 -6.35
C PRO A 364 12.59 35.28 -5.16
N ALA A 365 13.17 34.10 -5.42
CA ALA A 365 13.89 33.33 -4.41
C ALA A 365 15.15 34.04 -3.87
N LEU A 366 15.45 33.83 -2.59
CA LEU A 366 16.67 34.30 -1.94
C LEU A 366 17.81 33.29 -2.19
N HIS A 367 18.85 33.67 -2.94
CA HIS A 367 19.95 32.78 -3.32
C HIS A 367 20.70 32.18 -2.10
N GLN A 368 20.92 30.87 -2.08
CA GLN A 368 22.03 30.20 -1.36
C GLN A 368 22.80 29.26 -2.29
N ALA A 369 24.13 29.26 -2.18
CA ALA A 369 25.07 28.55 -3.06
C ALA A 369 25.51 27.17 -2.52
N ALA A 370 25.89 26.27 -3.45
CA ALA A 370 26.62 24.99 -3.34
C ALA A 370 25.82 23.71 -2.97
N ALA A 371 26.12 22.48 -3.43
CA ALA A 371 26.82 21.85 -4.56
C ALA A 371 26.56 20.32 -4.44
N ALA A 372 26.41 19.58 -5.55
CA ALA A 372 26.20 18.11 -5.53
C ALA A 372 27.37 17.36 -6.19
N PRO A 373 27.78 16.16 -5.71
CA PRO A 373 28.69 15.30 -6.47
C PRO A 373 28.04 14.01 -6.99
N ALA A 374 28.64 13.53 -8.08
CA ALA A 374 28.12 12.58 -9.06
C ALA A 374 28.53 11.10 -8.86
N ALA A 375 27.84 10.23 -9.60
CA ALA A 375 27.97 8.77 -9.69
C ALA A 375 29.32 8.25 -10.21
N THR A 376 29.72 7.02 -9.83
CA THR A 376 30.73 6.21 -10.57
C THR A 376 30.55 4.67 -10.52
N SER A 377 30.77 4.09 -11.72
CA SER A 377 30.97 2.74 -12.29
C SER A 377 31.20 1.40 -11.51
N ARG A 378 30.39 0.41 -11.91
CA ARG A 378 30.59 -1.02 -12.37
C ARG A 378 31.89 -1.82 -12.08
N ARG A 379 31.70 -3.09 -11.65
CA ARG A 379 32.47 -4.31 -12.06
C ARG A 379 31.62 -5.60 -11.93
N ARG A 380 31.85 -6.58 -12.84
CA ARG A 380 31.10 -7.85 -13.05
C ARG A 380 31.74 -9.05 -12.35
N LEU A 381 30.95 -10.02 -11.87
CA LEU A 381 31.36 -11.42 -11.61
C LEU A 381 30.24 -12.42 -11.98
N ARG A 382 30.62 -13.66 -12.32
CA ARG A 382 29.84 -14.67 -13.07
C ARG A 382 29.00 -15.62 -12.20
N ARG A 383 27.77 -15.88 -12.67
CA ARG A 383 26.91 -17.10 -12.75
C ARG A 383 27.09 -18.25 -11.73
N ARG A 384 25.95 -18.78 -11.25
CA ARG A 384 25.34 -20.07 -11.69
C ARG A 384 23.88 -20.21 -11.26
N ALA A 385 23.09 -20.86 -12.13
CA ALA A 385 21.65 -21.12 -12.00
C ALA A 385 21.39 -22.52 -11.46
N CYS A 386 20.27 -22.73 -10.75
CA CYS A 386 19.71 -24.06 -10.48
C CYS A 386 18.21 -24.10 -10.81
N ARG A 387 17.76 -25.22 -11.38
CA ARG A 387 16.42 -25.47 -11.92
C ARG A 387 15.47 -25.98 -10.83
N LEU A 388 14.19 -25.63 -10.95
CA LEU A 388 13.07 -26.15 -10.16
C LEU A 388 12.46 -27.40 -10.83
N LEU A 389 11.98 -28.34 -10.01
CA LEU A 389 11.14 -29.48 -10.39
C LEU A 389 9.71 -29.30 -9.82
N PRO A 390 8.67 -29.90 -10.46
CA PRO A 390 7.25 -29.72 -10.11
C PRO A 390 6.73 -30.75 -9.06
N PRO A 391 5.45 -30.64 -8.60
CA PRO A 391 5.05 -30.85 -7.20
C PRO A 391 4.24 -32.14 -6.93
N ALA A 392 3.99 -32.43 -5.63
CA ALA A 392 2.90 -33.29 -5.17
C ALA A 392 2.38 -32.86 -3.77
N MET A 393 1.09 -33.11 -3.54
CA MET A 393 0.15 -32.57 -2.53
C MET A 393 0.35 -33.01 -1.05
N ALA A 394 -0.16 -32.21 -0.08
CA ALA A 394 -1.27 -32.54 0.84
C ALA A 394 -1.31 -31.60 2.09
N PRO A 395 -2.50 -31.32 2.68
CA PRO A 395 -2.65 -30.46 3.85
C PRO A 395 -2.34 -31.24 5.12
N LEU A 396 -1.32 -30.81 5.87
CA LEU A 396 -1.05 -31.29 7.22
C LEU A 396 -0.83 -30.09 8.11
N TRP A 397 -1.71 -29.93 9.10
CA TRP A 397 -1.62 -28.91 10.14
C TRP A 397 -1.03 -29.54 11.41
N PRO A 398 0.30 -29.56 11.59
CA PRO A 398 0.87 -29.98 12.86
C PRO A 398 0.62 -28.89 13.91
N ALA A 399 -0.47 -29.03 14.68
CA ALA A 399 -0.79 -28.15 15.81
C ALA A 399 0.37 -28.06 16.83
N ASN A 400 1.22 -29.09 16.89
CA ASN A 400 2.34 -29.20 17.83
C ASN A 400 3.51 -28.24 17.51
N THR A 401 3.74 -27.85 16.25
CA THR A 401 4.74 -26.81 15.89
C THR A 401 4.16 -25.40 15.97
N TYR A 402 2.84 -25.24 15.83
CA TYR A 402 2.17 -23.93 15.88
C TYR A 402 2.30 -23.25 17.25
N ALA A 403 2.04 -23.98 18.34
CA ALA A 403 2.09 -23.43 19.70
C ALA A 403 3.53 -23.11 20.16
N ALA A 404 4.54 -23.83 19.68
CA ALA A 404 5.93 -23.69 20.13
C ALA A 404 6.63 -22.42 19.64
N TYR A 405 6.25 -21.91 18.46
CA TYR A 405 6.98 -20.82 17.80
C TYR A 405 6.15 -19.56 17.52
N ARG A 406 4.82 -19.63 17.62
CA ARG A 406 3.98 -18.44 17.50
C ARG A 406 4.14 -17.54 18.72
N PRO A 407 4.28 -16.22 18.53
CA PRO A 407 4.45 -15.33 19.65
C PRO A 407 3.16 -15.14 20.43
N GLY A 408 3.22 -15.27 21.75
CA GLY A 408 2.20 -14.72 22.64
C GLY A 408 2.21 -13.19 22.62
N TYR A 409 1.14 -12.60 23.12
CA TYR A 409 0.98 -11.14 23.21
C TYR A 409 1.49 -10.63 24.56
N PRO A 410 2.23 -9.50 24.63
CA PRO A 410 2.67 -8.92 25.89
C PRO A 410 1.51 -8.35 26.68
N ALA A 411 1.73 -8.17 27.98
CA ALA A 411 0.78 -7.49 28.86
C ALA A 411 0.34 -6.12 28.29
N HIS A 412 1.28 -5.32 27.78
CA HIS A 412 1.00 -3.97 27.29
C HIS A 412 0.05 -3.91 26.07
N VAL A 413 -0.07 -5.00 25.29
CA VAL A 413 -1.07 -5.09 24.21
C VAL A 413 -2.47 -5.21 24.80
N LEU A 414 -2.64 -6.06 25.81
CA LEU A 414 -3.93 -6.23 26.47
C LEU A 414 -4.28 -5.03 27.35
N GLU A 415 -3.30 -4.40 27.99
CA GLU A 415 -3.50 -3.15 28.74
C GLU A 415 -4.09 -2.06 27.84
N CYS A 416 -3.56 -1.88 26.62
CA CYS A 416 -4.12 -0.95 25.64
C CYS A 416 -5.58 -1.28 25.28
N ILE A 417 -5.90 -2.56 25.07
CA ILE A 417 -7.27 -3.02 24.82
C ILE A 417 -8.18 -2.71 26.02
N TYR A 418 -7.70 -2.96 27.24
CA TYR A 418 -8.46 -2.75 28.47
C TYR A 418 -8.70 -1.27 28.78
N GLU A 419 -7.73 -0.41 28.50
CA GLU A 419 -7.84 1.05 28.63
C GLU A 419 -8.89 1.59 27.68
N PHE A 420 -8.85 1.18 26.40
CA PHE A 420 -9.87 1.57 25.43
C PHE A 420 -11.27 1.07 25.81
N ALA A 421 -11.36 -0.20 26.19
CA ALA A 421 -12.62 -0.85 26.51
C ALA A 421 -13.26 -0.23 27.75
N ALA A 422 -12.46 0.20 28.74
CA ALA A 422 -12.89 0.85 29.97
C ALA A 422 -14.05 0.10 30.65
N LEU A 423 -13.97 -1.23 30.67
CA LEU A 423 -15.06 -2.09 31.09
C LEU A 423 -15.36 -1.90 32.58
N PRO A 424 -16.63 -1.72 32.99
CA PRO A 424 -17.00 -1.56 34.39
C PRO A 424 -16.74 -2.86 35.18
N GLN A 425 -16.83 -4.00 34.52
CA GLN A 425 -16.58 -5.33 35.06
C GLN A 425 -15.94 -6.21 33.96
N ARG A 426 -15.19 -7.23 34.37
CA ARG A 426 -14.55 -8.21 33.47
C ARG A 426 -15.07 -9.61 33.80
N GLU A 427 -16.34 -9.85 33.51
CA GLU A 427 -16.99 -11.14 33.81
C GLU A 427 -16.68 -12.16 32.73
N LEU A 428 -16.92 -11.81 31.46
CA LEU A 428 -16.84 -12.74 30.33
C LEU A 428 -16.14 -12.13 29.11
N ALA A 429 -15.03 -12.74 28.71
CA ALA A 429 -14.40 -12.48 27.42
C ALA A 429 -14.67 -13.62 26.42
N LEU A 430 -14.80 -13.26 25.15
CA LEU A 430 -14.91 -14.19 24.02
C LEU A 430 -13.70 -14.02 23.10
N ASP A 431 -12.86 -15.05 22.98
CA ASP A 431 -11.74 -15.08 22.04
C ASP A 431 -12.13 -15.90 20.80
N VAL A 432 -12.34 -15.23 19.66
CA VAL A 432 -12.79 -15.89 18.43
C VAL A 432 -11.62 -16.26 17.52
N ALA A 433 -11.76 -17.41 16.84
CA ALA A 433 -10.66 -18.07 16.12
C ALA A 433 -9.40 -18.17 16.99
N CYS A 434 -9.58 -18.69 18.21
CA CYS A 434 -8.58 -18.67 19.28
C CYS A 434 -7.32 -19.51 18.98
N GLY A 435 -7.34 -20.36 17.95
CA GLY A 435 -6.27 -21.31 17.67
C GLY A 435 -6.01 -22.21 18.88
N THR A 436 -4.76 -22.26 19.34
CA THR A 436 -4.36 -22.99 20.55
C THR A 436 -4.49 -22.14 21.83
N GLY A 437 -5.25 -21.05 21.81
CA GLY A 437 -5.60 -20.25 22.98
C GLY A 437 -4.57 -19.18 23.36
N GLN A 438 -3.78 -18.67 22.41
CA GLN A 438 -2.72 -17.69 22.70
C GLN A 438 -3.22 -16.44 23.43
N VAL A 439 -4.39 -15.91 23.04
CA VAL A 439 -5.01 -14.74 23.68
C VAL A 439 -5.87 -15.16 24.86
N ALA A 440 -6.67 -16.22 24.70
CA ALA A 440 -7.51 -16.78 25.76
C ALA A 440 -6.77 -17.00 27.09
N VAL A 441 -5.53 -17.52 27.06
CA VAL A 441 -4.71 -17.73 28.26
C VAL A 441 -4.41 -16.42 29.00
N SER A 442 -4.14 -15.34 28.28
CA SER A 442 -3.85 -14.04 28.87
C SER A 442 -5.12 -13.32 29.33
N LEU A 443 -6.25 -13.50 28.63
CA LEU A 443 -7.55 -13.01 29.08
C LEU A 443 -7.97 -13.65 30.42
N ALA A 444 -7.68 -14.94 30.59
CA ALA A 444 -8.02 -15.71 31.78
C ALA A 444 -7.33 -15.22 33.07
N GLU A 445 -6.30 -14.38 32.94
CA GLU A 445 -5.64 -13.74 34.09
C GLU A 445 -6.45 -12.58 34.67
N THR A 446 -7.36 -11.98 33.88
CA THR A 446 -8.11 -10.77 34.28
C THR A 446 -9.63 -10.89 34.18
N PHE A 447 -10.16 -11.87 33.44
CA PHE A 447 -11.59 -12.14 33.32
C PHE A 447 -12.01 -13.31 34.20
N GLN A 448 -13.22 -13.24 34.76
CA GLN A 448 -13.77 -14.34 35.57
C GLN A 448 -13.97 -15.61 34.75
N GLN A 449 -14.40 -15.47 33.50
CA GLN A 449 -14.57 -16.54 32.52
C GLN A 449 -14.09 -16.09 31.14
N VAL A 450 -13.50 -17.02 30.40
CA VAL A 450 -13.16 -16.84 28.99
C VAL A 450 -13.80 -17.97 28.20
N VAL A 451 -14.55 -17.63 27.16
CA VAL A 451 -14.96 -18.59 26.14
C VAL A 451 -14.02 -18.40 24.95
N ALA A 452 -13.37 -19.47 24.51
CA ALA A 452 -12.41 -19.43 23.42
C ALA A 452 -12.89 -20.34 22.31
N GLN A 453 -13.17 -19.78 21.13
CA GLN A 453 -13.85 -20.46 20.04
C GLN A 453 -12.96 -20.57 18.82
N ASP A 454 -12.92 -21.74 18.19
CA ASP A 454 -12.28 -21.93 16.90
C ASP A 454 -13.07 -22.90 16.03
N SER A 455 -13.04 -22.71 14.71
CA SER A 455 -13.65 -23.65 13.76
C SER A 455 -12.94 -25.01 13.72
N SER A 456 -11.66 -25.05 14.14
CA SER A 456 -10.80 -26.23 14.09
C SER A 456 -10.76 -26.99 15.41
N ALA A 457 -11.37 -28.18 15.43
CA ALA A 457 -11.30 -29.09 16.58
C ALA A 457 -9.86 -29.49 16.94
N SER A 458 -8.94 -29.57 15.98
CA SER A 458 -7.54 -29.93 16.23
C SER A 458 -6.76 -28.80 16.91
N GLN A 459 -7.11 -27.54 16.65
CA GLN A 459 -6.54 -26.38 17.35
C GLN A 459 -6.99 -26.36 18.80
N ILE A 460 -8.30 -26.54 19.03
CA ILE A 460 -8.89 -26.60 20.38
C ILE A 460 -8.29 -27.75 21.20
N ALA A 461 -8.11 -28.92 20.60
CA ALA A 461 -7.52 -30.07 21.29
C ALA A 461 -6.06 -29.82 21.72
N ALA A 462 -5.33 -28.96 21.00
CA ALA A 462 -3.96 -28.55 21.32
C ALA A 462 -3.89 -27.29 22.19
N ALA A 463 -5.03 -26.71 22.58
CA ALA A 463 -5.08 -25.46 23.30
C ALA A 463 -4.65 -25.60 24.77
N GLN A 464 -3.98 -24.58 25.29
CA GLN A 464 -3.50 -24.56 26.66
C GLN A 464 -4.69 -24.46 27.64
N GLN A 465 -4.79 -25.42 28.57
CA GLN A 465 -5.90 -25.50 29.52
C GLN A 465 -5.71 -24.56 30.71
N ARG A 466 -6.79 -23.88 31.12
CA ARG A 466 -6.90 -23.10 32.37
C ARG A 466 -8.28 -23.34 32.99
N PRO A 467 -8.43 -23.24 34.33
CA PRO A 467 -9.70 -23.57 35.01
C PRO A 467 -10.90 -22.70 34.59
N ASN A 468 -10.65 -21.48 34.13
CA ASN A 468 -11.67 -20.49 33.75
C ASN A 468 -11.73 -20.23 32.24
N ILE A 469 -11.16 -21.12 31.42
CA ILE A 469 -11.32 -21.08 29.95
C ILE A 469 -12.23 -22.24 29.53
N ARG A 470 -13.27 -21.93 28.77
CA ARG A 470 -14.12 -22.91 28.09
C ARG A 470 -13.84 -22.85 26.60
N TYR A 471 -13.27 -23.92 26.05
CA TYR A 471 -13.04 -24.04 24.62
C TYR A 471 -14.25 -24.66 23.91
N GLU A 472 -14.68 -24.06 22.80
CA GLU A 472 -15.82 -24.55 22.02
C GLU A 472 -15.54 -24.47 20.51
N GLN A 473 -16.08 -25.43 19.76
CA GLN A 473 -16.01 -25.37 18.31
C GLN A 473 -17.15 -24.50 17.77
N ALA A 474 -16.83 -23.30 17.28
CA ALA A 474 -17.77 -22.39 16.65
C ALA A 474 -17.06 -21.48 15.63
N PRO A 475 -17.74 -21.07 14.54
CA PRO A 475 -17.25 -20.00 13.68
C PRO A 475 -17.43 -18.64 14.35
N ALA A 476 -16.58 -17.66 14.00
CA ALA A 476 -16.63 -16.32 14.59
C ALA A 476 -17.95 -15.58 14.30
N GLU A 477 -18.59 -15.90 13.18
CA GLU A 477 -19.84 -15.29 12.71
C GLU A 477 -21.11 -15.91 13.33
N ALA A 478 -20.97 -16.98 14.11
CA ALA A 478 -22.08 -17.62 14.81
C ALA A 478 -21.58 -18.27 16.11
N SER A 479 -21.29 -17.43 17.11
CA SER A 479 -20.67 -17.83 18.38
C SER A 479 -21.57 -18.72 19.24
N GLY A 480 -22.89 -18.67 19.04
CA GLY A 480 -23.85 -19.36 19.91
C GLY A 480 -23.98 -18.74 21.32
N MET A 481 -23.31 -17.61 21.57
CA MET A 481 -23.39 -16.90 22.84
C MET A 481 -24.75 -16.21 23.01
N ALA A 482 -25.17 -16.01 24.26
CA ALA A 482 -26.39 -15.28 24.57
C ALA A 482 -26.27 -13.80 24.17
N GLU A 483 -27.39 -13.18 23.81
CA GLU A 483 -27.43 -11.75 23.48
C GLU A 483 -26.98 -10.91 24.67
N CYS A 484 -26.24 -9.83 24.40
CA CYS A 484 -25.75 -8.88 25.40
C CYS A 484 -25.10 -9.52 26.65
N SER A 485 -24.28 -10.56 26.43
CA SER A 485 -23.67 -11.35 27.52
C SER A 485 -22.16 -11.17 27.65
N VAL A 486 -21.47 -10.68 26.61
CA VAL A 486 -20.01 -10.61 26.53
C VAL A 486 -19.51 -9.20 26.83
N ASP A 487 -18.47 -9.08 27.67
CA ASP A 487 -17.83 -7.80 27.98
C ASP A 487 -16.77 -7.42 26.92
N LEU A 488 -15.97 -8.38 26.48
CA LEU A 488 -14.89 -8.17 25.50
C LEU A 488 -14.86 -9.29 24.46
N ILE A 489 -14.81 -8.93 23.18
CA ILE A 489 -14.48 -9.87 22.10
C ILE A 489 -13.05 -9.59 21.62
N THR A 490 -12.22 -10.62 21.50
CA THR A 490 -10.90 -10.53 20.85
C THR A 490 -10.85 -11.38 19.59
N ALA A 491 -10.23 -10.84 18.54
CA ALA A 491 -9.96 -11.55 17.28
C ALA A 491 -8.51 -11.27 16.85
N ALA A 492 -7.63 -12.24 17.06
CA ALA A 492 -6.20 -12.06 16.86
C ALA A 492 -5.67 -12.89 15.68
N GLN A 493 -5.02 -12.23 14.71
CA GLN A 493 -4.40 -12.89 13.55
C GLN A 493 -5.36 -13.71 12.66
N CYS A 494 -6.66 -13.37 12.65
CA CYS A 494 -7.69 -14.21 12.02
C CYS A 494 -8.69 -13.49 11.09
N MET A 495 -8.71 -12.15 11.08
CA MET A 495 -9.76 -11.36 10.38
C MET A 495 -9.92 -11.71 8.89
N HIS A 496 -8.83 -12.08 8.21
CA HIS A 496 -8.85 -12.46 6.80
C HIS A 496 -9.61 -13.75 6.48
N TRP A 497 -9.99 -14.52 7.50
CA TRP A 497 -10.82 -15.72 7.33
C TRP A 497 -12.31 -15.42 7.44
N PHE A 498 -12.70 -14.25 7.95
CA PHE A 498 -14.07 -13.95 8.31
C PHE A 498 -14.87 -13.29 7.18
N ASP A 499 -16.17 -13.51 7.21
CA ASP A 499 -17.15 -12.62 6.58
C ASP A 499 -17.36 -11.42 7.52
N ALA A 500 -16.68 -10.31 7.25
CA ALA A 500 -16.63 -9.15 8.15
C ALA A 500 -18.02 -8.59 8.51
N PRO A 501 -18.96 -8.35 7.57
CA PRO A 501 -20.32 -7.92 7.91
C PRO A 501 -21.04 -8.88 8.86
N ARG A 502 -20.97 -10.20 8.60
CA ARG A 502 -21.63 -11.19 9.48
C ARG A 502 -20.96 -11.29 10.84
N PHE A 503 -19.63 -11.20 10.88
CA PHE A 503 -18.87 -11.15 12.12
C PHE A 503 -19.27 -9.95 12.98
N TYR A 504 -19.34 -8.75 12.40
CA TYR A 504 -19.75 -7.56 13.16
C TYR A 504 -21.21 -7.59 13.61
N ALA A 505 -22.11 -8.17 12.82
CA ALA A 505 -23.48 -8.43 13.25
C ALA A 505 -23.53 -9.34 14.49
N GLU A 506 -22.72 -10.40 14.51
CA GLU A 506 -22.62 -11.30 15.66
C GLU A 506 -21.97 -10.60 16.88
N CYS A 507 -20.91 -9.82 16.68
CA CYS A 507 -20.32 -9.02 17.76
C CYS A 507 -21.36 -8.08 18.40
N ARG A 508 -22.14 -7.36 17.60
CA ARG A 508 -23.19 -6.45 18.09
C ARG A 508 -24.28 -7.18 18.85
N ARG A 509 -24.63 -8.39 18.43
CA ARG A 509 -25.63 -9.22 19.12
C ARG A 509 -25.17 -9.66 20.51
N VAL A 510 -23.91 -10.10 20.64
CA VAL A 510 -23.44 -10.75 21.87
C VAL A 510 -22.77 -9.80 22.86
N LEU A 511 -22.24 -8.66 22.39
CA LEU A 511 -21.65 -7.66 23.27
C LEU A 511 -22.71 -6.98 24.14
N LYS A 512 -22.40 -6.80 25.42
CA LYS A 512 -23.14 -5.88 26.29
C LYS A 512 -23.10 -4.45 25.72
N PRO A 513 -24.04 -3.56 26.08
CA PRO A 513 -24.00 -2.16 25.64
C PRO A 513 -22.69 -1.43 26.03
N THR A 514 -22.06 -1.84 27.13
CA THR A 514 -20.75 -1.34 27.59
C THR A 514 -19.56 -2.15 27.08
N GLY A 515 -19.81 -3.17 26.26
CA GLY A 515 -18.79 -4.10 25.79
C GLY A 515 -17.95 -3.52 24.65
N ALA A 516 -16.81 -4.17 24.39
CA ALA A 516 -15.86 -3.77 23.37
C ALA A 516 -15.41 -4.93 22.50
N LEU A 517 -15.00 -4.61 21.27
CA LEU A 517 -14.36 -5.49 20.31
C LEU A 517 -12.91 -5.04 20.12
N ALA A 518 -11.98 -5.99 20.10
CA ALA A 518 -10.59 -5.79 19.73
C ALA A 518 -10.16 -6.80 18.67
N VAL A 519 -9.94 -6.32 17.45
CA VAL A 519 -9.34 -7.10 16.36
C VAL A 519 -7.89 -6.65 16.23
N PHE A 520 -6.92 -7.55 16.28
CA PHE A 520 -5.51 -7.15 16.23
C PHE A 520 -4.62 -8.14 15.49
N SER A 521 -3.65 -7.62 14.75
CA SER A 521 -2.76 -8.40 13.90
C SER A 521 -1.49 -7.63 13.54
N TYR A 522 -0.40 -8.39 13.38
CA TYR A 522 0.89 -7.95 12.87
C TYR A 522 1.03 -8.34 11.41
N ILE A 523 1.69 -7.49 10.63
CA ILE A 523 2.08 -7.79 9.24
C ILE A 523 3.45 -8.48 9.25
N PRO A 524 3.57 -9.73 8.75
CA PRO A 524 4.85 -10.43 8.72
C PRO A 524 5.98 -9.65 8.04
N LEU A 525 5.68 -8.86 7.01
CA LEU A 525 6.68 -8.08 6.26
C LEU A 525 7.24 -6.87 7.02
N GLU A 526 6.54 -6.39 8.05
CA GLU A 526 6.98 -5.24 8.85
C GLU A 526 7.86 -5.67 10.05
N ILE A 527 8.01 -6.98 10.23
CA ILE A 527 8.86 -7.57 11.25
C ILE A 527 10.32 -7.29 10.90
N HIS A 528 11.06 -6.70 11.83
CA HIS A 528 12.43 -6.27 11.59
C HIS A 528 13.32 -6.42 12.83
N PHE A 529 14.63 -6.36 12.58
CA PHE A 529 15.67 -6.32 13.60
C PHE A 529 16.13 -4.86 13.77
N PRO A 530 15.81 -4.21 14.90
CA PRO A 530 16.20 -2.82 15.12
C PRO A 530 17.70 -2.62 14.95
N GLY A 531 18.10 -1.68 14.08
CA GLY A 531 19.50 -1.39 13.80
C GLY A 531 20.23 -2.43 12.94
N ASN A 532 19.55 -3.47 12.44
CA ASN A 532 20.14 -4.45 11.54
C ASN A 532 19.27 -4.64 10.28
N GLN A 533 19.49 -3.75 9.31
CA GLN A 533 18.78 -3.74 8.03
C GLN A 533 19.03 -5.02 7.22
N ALA A 534 20.27 -5.53 7.21
CA ALA A 534 20.62 -6.73 6.44
C ALA A 534 19.84 -7.96 6.93
N ALA A 535 19.75 -8.18 8.24
CA ALA A 535 18.96 -9.27 8.80
C ALA A 535 17.45 -9.09 8.52
N SER A 536 16.97 -7.85 8.54
CA SER A 536 15.58 -7.51 8.22
C SER A 536 15.24 -7.85 6.76
N GLU A 537 16.13 -7.51 5.83
CA GLU A 537 16.00 -7.83 4.41
C GLU A 537 16.02 -9.35 4.14
N VAL A 538 16.88 -10.10 4.84
CA VAL A 538 16.91 -11.57 4.75
C VAL A 538 15.55 -12.16 5.14
N LEU A 539 15.01 -11.74 6.29
CA LEU A 539 13.72 -12.23 6.76
C LEU A 539 12.58 -11.82 5.81
N GLN A 540 12.51 -10.54 5.43
CA GLN A 540 11.50 -10.01 4.52
C GLN A 540 11.52 -10.72 3.18
N LYS A 541 12.70 -10.95 2.60
CA LYS A 541 12.85 -11.69 1.35
C LYS A 541 12.27 -13.10 1.47
N CYS A 542 12.58 -13.82 2.55
CA CYS A 542 12.05 -15.17 2.78
C CYS A 542 10.51 -15.16 2.92
N LEU A 543 9.96 -14.18 3.61
CA LEU A 543 8.51 -14.00 3.76
C LEU A 543 7.82 -13.66 2.44
N LEU A 544 8.45 -12.86 1.58
CA LEU A 544 7.97 -12.55 0.23
C LEU A 544 8.03 -13.78 -0.68
N ASP A 545 9.16 -14.50 -0.68
CA ASP A 545 9.37 -15.68 -1.52
C ASP A 545 8.41 -16.83 -1.16
N SER A 546 8.06 -16.95 0.13
CA SER A 546 7.09 -17.93 0.61
C SER A 546 5.64 -17.50 0.42
N ASN A 547 5.34 -16.19 0.26
CA ASN A 547 3.96 -15.68 0.20
C ASN A 547 3.06 -16.33 -0.90
N PRO A 548 3.55 -16.64 -2.12
CA PRO A 548 2.74 -17.30 -3.15
C PRO A 548 2.20 -18.68 -2.75
N PHE A 549 2.77 -19.32 -1.73
CA PHE A 549 2.36 -20.63 -1.23
C PHE A 549 1.21 -20.57 -0.21
N PHE A 550 0.72 -19.37 0.12
CA PHE A 550 -0.36 -19.15 1.09
C PHE A 550 -1.73 -18.98 0.41
N ASP A 551 -2.81 -19.15 1.18
CA ASP A 551 -4.18 -18.83 0.72
C ASP A 551 -4.28 -17.35 0.28
N PRO A 552 -4.93 -17.04 -0.85
CA PRO A 552 -5.07 -15.67 -1.36
C PRO A 552 -5.63 -14.66 -0.36
N ARG A 553 -6.53 -15.09 0.55
CA ARG A 553 -7.05 -14.23 1.61
C ARG A 553 -5.95 -13.79 2.57
N ARG A 554 -5.06 -14.71 2.95
CA ARG A 554 -3.87 -14.41 3.75
C ARG A 554 -2.89 -13.54 2.96
N GLN A 555 -2.69 -13.82 1.67
CA GLN A 555 -1.80 -13.00 0.83
C GLN A 555 -2.25 -11.54 0.80
N ARG A 556 -3.56 -11.30 0.61
CA ARG A 556 -4.16 -9.96 0.71
C ARG A 556 -3.93 -9.37 2.10
N PHE A 557 -4.20 -10.13 3.15
CA PHE A 557 -4.04 -9.68 4.54
C PHE A 557 -2.63 -9.21 4.88
N VAL A 558 -1.59 -9.88 4.39
CA VAL A 558 -0.21 -9.48 4.64
C VAL A 558 0.18 -8.18 3.93
N LEU A 559 -0.58 -7.75 2.92
CA LEU A 559 -0.33 -6.50 2.19
C LEU A 559 -1.25 -5.36 2.61
N HIS A 560 -2.47 -5.69 3.01
CA HIS A 560 -3.56 -4.74 3.21
C HIS A 560 -4.14 -4.75 4.63
N LEU A 561 -3.73 -5.72 5.46
CA LEU A 561 -4.23 -5.93 6.81
C LEU A 561 -5.77 -5.89 6.86
N PHE A 562 -6.36 -4.85 7.45
CA PHE A 562 -7.79 -4.69 7.62
C PHE A 562 -8.49 -3.89 6.50
N GLU A 563 -7.76 -3.41 5.48
CA GLU A 563 -8.30 -2.52 4.46
C GLU A 563 -9.53 -3.11 3.74
N GLY A 564 -10.68 -2.47 3.95
CA GLY A 564 -11.99 -2.87 3.41
C GLY A 564 -12.72 -3.92 4.24
N GLN A 565 -12.24 -4.19 5.47
CA GLN A 565 -12.85 -5.11 6.42
C GLN A 565 -13.10 -4.44 7.79
N GLU A 566 -12.92 -3.13 7.92
CA GLU A 566 -13.13 -2.39 9.16
C GLU A 566 -14.62 -2.31 9.57
N PRO A 567 -14.95 -2.24 10.88
CA PRO A 567 -16.31 -1.97 11.30
C PRO A 567 -16.71 -0.54 10.92
N THR A 568 -18.00 -0.30 10.73
CA THR A 568 -18.54 1.01 10.34
C THR A 568 -19.23 1.73 11.49
N ALA A 569 -19.55 3.01 11.31
CA ALA A 569 -20.34 3.77 12.30
C ALA A 569 -21.77 3.21 12.51
N GLU A 570 -22.26 2.40 11.55
CA GLU A 570 -23.50 1.64 11.68
C GLU A 570 -23.35 0.43 12.60
N ASP A 571 -22.12 -0.05 12.80
CA ASP A 571 -21.82 -1.18 13.67
C ASP A 571 -21.53 -0.77 15.11
N PHE A 572 -20.71 0.28 15.27
CA PHE A 572 -20.25 0.74 16.58
C PHE A 572 -20.25 2.27 16.70
N GLY A 573 -20.53 2.78 17.90
CA GLY A 573 -20.53 4.21 18.18
C GLY A 573 -19.14 4.83 18.30
N VAL A 574 -18.14 4.02 18.66
CA VAL A 574 -16.73 4.43 18.73
C VAL A 574 -15.87 3.37 18.06
N ILE A 575 -15.02 3.79 17.13
CA ILE A 575 -14.04 2.95 16.43
C ILE A 575 -12.71 3.68 16.44
N GLU A 576 -11.67 2.97 16.86
CA GLU A 576 -10.29 3.46 16.90
C GLU A 576 -9.36 2.46 16.23
N SER A 577 -8.34 2.97 15.53
CA SER A 577 -7.25 2.17 15.01
C SER A 577 -5.96 2.64 15.67
N CYS A 578 -5.21 1.71 16.24
CA CYS A 578 -3.89 1.97 16.81
C CYS A 578 -2.91 0.85 16.41
N ALA A 579 -1.63 1.00 16.69
CA ALA A 579 -0.55 0.23 16.10
C ALA A 579 0.58 -0.07 17.09
N ILE A 580 0.49 -0.98 18.02
CA ILE A 580 1.49 -1.11 19.10
C ILE A 580 2.69 -1.98 18.71
N ASP A 581 3.90 -1.63 19.15
CA ASP A 581 5.08 -2.49 18.95
C ASP A 581 5.09 -3.67 19.93
N MET A 582 5.44 -4.85 19.45
CA MET A 582 5.70 -6.03 20.27
C MET A 582 7.19 -6.41 20.21
N PRO A 583 8.05 -5.79 21.03
CA PRO A 583 9.48 -6.12 21.09
C PRO A 583 9.71 -7.49 21.72
N ARG A 584 10.62 -8.27 21.15
CA ARG A 584 10.91 -9.66 21.55
C ARG A 584 12.35 -10.04 21.33
N GLU A 585 12.81 -10.97 22.14
CA GLU A 585 14.07 -11.67 21.88
C GLU A 585 13.77 -13.04 21.28
N ARG A 586 14.40 -13.32 20.15
CA ARG A 586 14.30 -14.60 19.45
C ARG A 586 15.63 -15.05 18.94
N SER A 587 15.94 -16.33 19.10
CA SER A 587 17.10 -16.94 18.43
C SER A 587 16.79 -17.18 16.95
N VAL A 588 17.82 -17.35 16.12
CA VAL A 588 17.63 -17.68 14.69
C VAL A 588 16.82 -18.97 14.53
N GLU A 589 17.07 -19.97 15.38
CA GLU A 589 16.30 -21.21 15.42
C GLU A 589 14.79 -20.94 15.63
N GLN A 590 14.45 -20.07 16.59
CA GLN A 590 13.06 -19.72 16.87
C GLN A 590 12.40 -18.92 15.73
N ILE A 591 13.17 -18.08 15.03
CA ILE A 591 12.68 -17.32 13.88
C ILE A 591 12.36 -18.24 12.70
N VAL A 592 13.25 -19.21 12.44
CA VAL A 592 13.04 -20.24 11.41
C VAL A 592 11.85 -21.13 11.79
N GLY A 593 11.75 -21.56 13.05
CA GLY A 593 10.61 -22.32 13.54
C GLY A 593 9.29 -21.56 13.42
N TRP A 594 9.30 -20.25 13.65
CA TRP A 594 8.13 -19.39 13.41
C TRP A 594 7.74 -19.37 11.93
N CYS A 595 8.71 -19.27 11.01
CA CYS A 595 8.44 -19.35 9.58
C CYS A 595 7.85 -20.72 9.19
N GLN A 596 8.39 -21.80 9.73
CA GLN A 596 7.90 -23.17 9.52
C GLN A 596 6.47 -23.40 10.04
N SER A 597 6.04 -22.64 11.05
CA SER A 597 4.68 -22.71 11.60
C SER A 597 3.60 -22.08 10.69
N MET A 598 4.00 -21.43 9.60
CA MET A 598 3.06 -20.73 8.72
C MET A 598 2.46 -21.68 7.67
N SER A 599 1.16 -21.54 7.39
CA SER A 599 0.39 -22.50 6.57
C SER A 599 0.96 -22.74 5.16
N GLY A 600 1.58 -21.75 4.54
CA GLY A 600 2.22 -21.87 3.23
C GLY A 600 3.67 -22.38 3.25
N TRP A 601 4.31 -22.50 4.42
CA TRP A 601 5.73 -22.84 4.51
C TRP A 601 6.03 -24.25 4.00
N ALA A 602 5.22 -25.24 4.34
CA ALA A 602 5.43 -26.61 3.89
C ALA A 602 5.46 -26.71 2.35
N GLY A 603 4.59 -25.95 1.67
CA GLY A 603 4.60 -25.83 0.21
C GLY A 603 5.86 -25.12 -0.31
N TYR A 604 6.28 -24.05 0.36
CA TYR A 604 7.49 -23.31 0.02
C TYR A 604 8.76 -24.17 0.17
N GLU A 605 8.89 -24.90 1.26
CA GLU A 605 10.00 -25.82 1.56
C GLU A 605 10.05 -26.98 0.55
N ALA A 606 8.90 -27.56 0.20
CA ALA A 606 8.81 -28.60 -0.82
C ALA A 606 9.27 -28.11 -2.20
N ALA A 607 8.93 -26.87 -2.55
CA ALA A 607 9.37 -26.24 -3.80
C ALA A 607 10.82 -25.75 -3.76
N HIS A 608 11.35 -25.45 -2.57
CA HIS A 608 12.70 -24.92 -2.37
C HIS A 608 13.47 -25.69 -1.29
N PRO A 609 13.80 -26.98 -1.49
CA PRO A 609 14.38 -27.82 -0.46
C PRO A 609 15.60 -27.16 0.21
N GLY A 610 15.61 -27.12 1.55
CA GLY A 610 16.66 -26.49 2.34
C GLY A 610 16.40 -25.00 2.64
N ALA A 611 15.16 -24.52 2.51
CA ALA A 611 14.83 -23.11 2.67
C ALA A 611 14.99 -22.66 4.13
N ALA A 612 14.60 -23.52 5.08
CA ALA A 612 14.81 -23.28 6.51
C ALA A 612 16.30 -23.15 6.86
N GLU A 613 17.15 -24.06 6.36
CA GLU A 613 18.60 -24.05 6.61
C GLU A 613 19.28 -22.84 5.98
N ARG A 614 18.85 -22.45 4.77
CA ARG A 614 19.34 -21.21 4.12
C ARG A 614 18.94 -19.97 4.90
N LEU A 615 17.67 -19.87 5.31
CA LEU A 615 17.19 -18.77 6.13
C LEU A 615 18.01 -18.67 7.43
N ALA A 616 18.28 -19.80 8.08
CA ALA A 616 19.10 -19.85 9.28
C ALA A 616 20.51 -19.30 9.03
N ALA A 617 21.19 -19.82 8.00
CA ALA A 617 22.55 -19.42 7.66
C ALA A 617 22.66 -17.93 7.29
N ASP A 618 21.72 -17.43 6.48
CA ASP A 618 21.70 -16.04 6.04
C ASP A 618 21.41 -15.09 7.22
N LEU A 619 20.50 -15.46 8.13
CA LEU A 619 20.24 -14.68 9.35
C LEU A 619 21.43 -14.68 10.29
N GLN A 620 22.07 -15.83 10.54
CA GLN A 620 23.27 -15.91 11.37
C GLN A 620 24.40 -15.02 10.81
N ALA A 621 24.61 -15.06 9.49
CA ALA A 621 25.61 -14.24 8.82
C ALA A 621 25.28 -12.74 8.93
N ALA A 622 24.02 -12.34 8.73
CA ALA A 622 23.59 -10.94 8.80
C ALA A 622 23.57 -10.37 10.22
N LEU A 623 23.23 -11.20 11.21
CA LEU A 623 23.20 -10.82 12.62
C LEU A 623 24.58 -10.89 13.29
N GLY A 624 25.50 -11.69 12.75
CA GLY A 624 26.80 -11.96 13.36
C GLY A 624 26.68 -12.77 14.66
N VAL A 625 25.68 -13.65 14.76
CA VAL A 625 25.41 -14.46 15.96
C VAL A 625 25.18 -15.94 15.62
N ASP A 626 25.42 -16.81 16.60
CA ASP A 626 25.08 -18.24 16.50
C ASP A 626 23.57 -18.49 16.56
N ALA A 627 23.13 -19.65 16.07
CA ALA A 627 21.70 -19.96 15.89
C ALA A 627 20.86 -19.90 17.17
N GLY A 628 21.48 -20.17 18.32
CA GLY A 628 20.83 -20.17 19.64
C GLY A 628 20.85 -18.82 20.36
N THR A 629 21.60 -17.82 19.87
CA THR A 629 21.73 -16.52 20.52
C THR A 629 20.46 -15.68 20.31
N PRO A 630 19.76 -15.26 21.38
CA PRO A 630 18.60 -14.38 21.25
C PRO A 630 19.00 -13.02 20.68
N VAL A 631 18.22 -12.52 19.72
CA VAL A 631 18.36 -11.19 19.15
C VAL A 631 17.06 -10.39 19.28
N PRO A 632 17.14 -9.06 19.49
CA PRO A 632 15.96 -8.21 19.56
C PRO A 632 15.29 -8.10 18.18
N MET A 633 13.97 -8.24 18.19
CA MET A 633 13.08 -8.08 17.05
C MET A 633 11.86 -7.28 17.46
N VAL A 634 11.25 -6.61 16.48
CA VAL A 634 9.99 -5.89 16.68
C VAL A 634 8.93 -6.47 15.76
N TRP A 635 7.76 -6.76 16.35
CA TRP A 635 6.53 -7.11 15.63
C TRP A 635 5.53 -5.97 15.76
N PRO A 636 5.41 -5.10 14.73
CA PRO A 636 4.39 -4.06 14.71
C PRO A 636 3.01 -4.71 14.68
N LEU A 637 2.13 -4.35 15.61
CA LEU A 637 0.79 -4.90 15.76
C LEU A 637 -0.25 -3.81 15.56
N THR A 638 -1.08 -3.91 14.53
CA THR A 638 -2.22 -3.01 14.35
C THR A 638 -3.46 -3.57 15.03
N MET A 639 -4.24 -2.71 15.67
CA MET A 639 -5.45 -3.04 16.42
C MET A 639 -6.60 -2.15 15.95
N LEU A 640 -7.73 -2.75 15.60
CA LEU A 640 -9.03 -2.11 15.48
C LEU A 640 -9.81 -2.35 16.76
N LEU A 641 -10.14 -1.27 17.44
CA LEU A 641 -10.84 -1.27 18.70
C LEU A 641 -12.21 -0.63 18.48
N ALA A 642 -13.28 -1.24 18.95
CA ALA A 642 -14.62 -0.71 18.81
C ALA A 642 -15.45 -0.91 20.08
N LYS A 643 -16.35 0.03 20.39
CA LYS A 643 -17.28 -0.07 21.54
C LYS A 643 -18.58 0.67 21.23
N GLN A 644 -19.54 0.57 22.14
CA GLN A 644 -20.91 1.06 21.94
C GLN A 644 -21.56 0.36 20.73
N PRO A 645 -21.76 -0.97 20.79
CA PRO A 645 -22.39 -1.71 19.69
C PRO A 645 -23.75 -1.12 19.36
N ARG A 646 -24.01 -0.87 18.08
CA ARG A 646 -25.30 -0.38 17.60
C ARG A 646 -26.30 -1.54 17.60
N PRO A 647 -27.56 -1.31 18.00
CA PRO A 647 -28.60 -2.35 17.97
C PRO A 647 -28.78 -2.89 16.55
N LEU A 648 -29.10 -4.17 16.42
CA LEU A 648 -29.48 -4.76 15.14
C LEU A 648 -30.87 -4.23 14.72
N PRO A 649 -31.12 -4.05 13.41
CA PRO A 649 -32.41 -3.58 12.90
C PRO A 649 -33.61 -4.45 13.29
#